data_AF-A0A8S0VZJ2-F1
#
_entry.id   AF-A0A8S0VZJ2-F1
#
_cell.length_a   1.000
_cell.length_b   1.000
_cell.length_c   1.000
_cell.angle_alpha   90.00
_cell.angle_beta   90.00
_cell.angle_gamma   90.00
#
_symmetry.space_group_name_H-M   'P 1'
#
loop_
_entity.id
_entity.type
_entity.pdbx_description
1 polymer ?
#
loop_
_entity_poly.entity_id
_entity_poly.type
_entity_poly.pdbx_seq_one_letter_code
_entity_poly.pdbx_strand_id
1 'polypeptide(L)'
;MPLCSIKSLPVISYSGSFDGSDVRLVRLHIARWKISQFFNEDLSKEPLHVLVEAPALGTGNHQRLPLLSPELRKELETAWTQEYQGSTHQTLLSNIESDPRRSPYCNTGAIIQSSGYGKSRTVDELAKLVFTIPMNLRAEAETQQGAYPLPDTCIAKSILSMAKATSDDDVVTMFHMLFCTLFERIVAELNSTDWASDIQAQDFATQWRKHLLEGGVRSELYSSVIRDVEPRFRMDLPSSAKSDAVTALQALIRRIPVAKGKAPLSVVMYVDEAHELDVRAINSSRNLTLYDLFTMAVSEYDGSFFVLFLSTVSRMGQLAPLTKITRSNRTVVAGDLIPPYTEMPFDCHPSLPVSSLGELTLKDVQDFSFIARFGRPLFWSMLEAAQQRSPESPPHAKIRIFALQKLTNSPRISDLNLHAKLAILDTILNLEFHPFRAQTVSLMEDLISSHMRTAYSAPIHREYLHTGYPSEPVLADAAMQALYLTESASKSLVQDAAAEFFSSLDAGPTKGAIDMGQRGENVAKMILVRAYMTAVRAADMQSYGDLNWSSGCSLVTFLKSLTGRKFQELVLDCKPNNLLASEGQPLKEAFARSWVRFTHFGRAADDGAVTTSAACAAFVRAMSFIGWLSQKSVDVCIPILLDIDKPITEANMSTILVQIKLRSKKGSYEIDAKKIGLFPPPGSSRDCMKTKMGVESEKYFSRPYISLVMELGVGKIRDTKSVFVQEHLDQNSQAVSTSNKVSPPRIGVVAYQPPTRITSCPTPKAIHPRYSLCFYGCTAEVYGCIHEAAASIYESLLQLSDMVPDHPRPSSFSVVLRMKPFWRTNNESYDWFNDSWLRADENEVEEEEDMVLEKVQDEKQNSAMVVD
;
A
#
# COMPACT_ATOMS: atom_id res chain seq x y z
N MET A 1 -38.81 43.50 1.46
CA MET A 1 -39.83 42.86 2.33
C MET A 1 -41.07 42.57 1.51
N PRO A 2 -41.79 41.46 1.72
CA PRO A 2 -41.40 40.20 2.34
C PRO A 2 -41.56 38.97 1.41
N LEU A 3 -40.80 37.93 1.74
CA LEU A 3 -40.91 36.56 1.23
C LEU A 3 -42.27 35.95 1.58
N CYS A 4 -42.93 35.35 0.59
CA CYS A 4 -44.04 34.43 0.81
C CYS A 4 -43.55 32.99 0.63
N SER A 5 -43.87 32.16 1.61
CA SER A 5 -43.48 30.75 1.76
C SER A 5 -43.97 29.89 0.59
N ILE A 6 -43.08 29.18 -0.11
CA ILE A 6 -43.47 28.06 -0.98
C ILE A 6 -43.28 26.76 -0.20
N LYS A 7 -44.42 26.23 0.26
CA LYS A 7 -44.56 24.89 0.83
C LYS A 7 -44.40 23.83 -0.29
N SER A 8 -43.57 22.83 -0.03
CA SER A 8 -43.61 21.44 -0.53
C SER A 8 -44.08 21.19 -1.97
N LEU A 9 -43.14 20.98 -2.89
CA LEU A 9 -43.39 20.25 -4.15
C LEU A 9 -43.13 18.75 -3.94
N PRO A 10 -43.99 17.84 -4.44
CA PRO A 10 -43.75 16.40 -4.35
C PRO A 10 -42.70 15.95 -5.37
N VAL A 11 -41.71 15.17 -4.91
CA VAL A 11 -40.71 14.52 -5.77
C VAL A 11 -41.38 13.37 -6.51
N ILE A 12 -41.51 13.47 -7.84
CA ILE A 12 -41.96 12.37 -8.69
C ILE A 12 -40.71 11.58 -9.12
N SER A 13 -40.48 10.40 -8.54
CA SER A 13 -39.44 9.46 -8.98
C SER A 13 -39.98 8.54 -10.07
N TYR A 14 -39.21 8.32 -11.13
CA TYR A 14 -39.54 7.34 -12.18
C TYR A 14 -38.31 6.44 -12.44
N SER A 15 -38.49 5.14 -12.33
CA SER A 15 -37.47 4.10 -12.50
C SER A 15 -37.66 3.38 -13.84
N GLY A 16 -36.75 3.58 -14.80
CA GLY A 16 -36.71 2.85 -16.06
C GLY A 16 -35.41 3.10 -16.83
N SER A 17 -34.82 2.02 -17.38
CA SER A 17 -33.57 2.00 -18.15
C SER A 17 -33.70 2.68 -19.52
N PHE A 18 -32.64 3.37 -19.98
CA PHE A 18 -32.65 4.12 -21.24
C PHE A 18 -31.52 3.71 -22.19
N ASP A 19 -31.90 3.42 -23.45
CA ASP A 19 -31.09 3.69 -24.62
C ASP A 19 -31.43 5.11 -25.14
N GLY A 20 -30.42 5.78 -25.67
CA GLY A 20 -30.48 7.22 -25.90
C GLY A 20 -30.57 7.57 -27.36
N SER A 21 -31.70 8.13 -27.80
CA SER A 21 -31.80 9.22 -28.79
C SER A 21 -33.25 9.34 -29.28
N ASP A 22 -34.10 10.11 -28.59
CA ASP A 22 -35.24 10.87 -29.18
C ASP A 22 -36.20 11.51 -28.15
N VAL A 23 -36.06 11.17 -26.87
CA VAL A 23 -37.11 11.48 -25.88
C VAL A 23 -37.00 12.89 -25.24
N ARG A 24 -35.96 13.70 -25.54
CA ARG A 24 -35.79 15.04 -24.93
C ARG A 24 -36.92 16.01 -25.31
N LEU A 25 -37.40 15.96 -26.55
CA LEU A 25 -38.49 16.82 -27.04
C LEU A 25 -39.87 16.35 -26.52
N VAL A 26 -40.10 15.04 -26.44
CA VAL A 26 -41.36 14.46 -25.95
C VAL A 26 -41.56 14.71 -24.44
N ARG A 27 -40.48 14.70 -23.64
CA ARG A 27 -40.53 14.92 -22.18
C ARG A 27 -40.92 16.35 -21.78
N LEU A 28 -40.48 17.36 -22.53
CA LEU A 28 -40.87 18.75 -22.30
C LEU A 28 -42.36 18.96 -22.54
N HIS A 29 -42.94 18.29 -23.55
CA HIS A 29 -44.37 18.38 -23.85
C HIS A 29 -45.24 17.72 -22.76
N ILE A 30 -44.86 16.55 -22.25
CA ILE A 30 -45.62 15.84 -21.20
C ILE A 30 -45.55 16.58 -19.86
N ALA A 31 -44.37 17.11 -19.49
CA ALA A 31 -44.22 17.92 -18.29
C ALA A 31 -45.05 19.21 -18.36
N ARG A 32 -45.06 19.87 -19.53
CA ARG A 32 -45.85 21.09 -19.78
C ARG A 32 -47.36 20.84 -19.68
N TRP A 33 -47.84 19.74 -20.25
CA TRP A 33 -49.25 19.34 -20.14
C TRP A 33 -49.67 19.07 -18.69
N LYS A 34 -48.84 18.35 -17.91
CA LYS A 34 -49.14 18.05 -16.50
C LYS A 34 -49.11 19.29 -15.60
N ILE A 35 -48.19 20.23 -15.84
CA ILE A 35 -48.10 21.49 -15.09
C ILE A 35 -49.30 22.39 -15.42
N SER A 36 -49.69 22.51 -16.69
CA SER A 36 -50.90 23.25 -17.09
C SER A 36 -52.19 22.68 -16.49
N GLN A 37 -52.29 21.36 -16.35
CA GLN A 37 -53.43 20.71 -15.66
C GLN A 37 -53.43 20.97 -14.15
N PHE A 38 -52.25 21.05 -13.52
CA PHE A 38 -52.14 21.25 -12.07
C PHE A 38 -52.42 22.69 -11.64
N PHE A 39 -51.99 23.68 -12.43
CA PHE A 39 -52.21 25.11 -12.17
C PHE A 39 -53.44 25.69 -12.89
N ASN A 40 -54.11 24.90 -13.75
CA ASN A 40 -55.28 25.29 -14.53
C ASN A 40 -55.07 26.53 -15.42
N GLU A 41 -53.85 26.68 -15.95
CA GLU A 41 -53.43 27.77 -16.84
C GLU A 41 -52.79 27.21 -18.12
N ASP A 42 -53.07 27.81 -19.27
CA ASP A 42 -52.49 27.42 -20.57
C ASP A 42 -51.09 28.01 -20.73
N LEU A 43 -50.07 27.20 -20.43
CA LEU A 43 -48.65 27.59 -20.48
C LEU A 43 -48.04 27.33 -21.87
N SER A 44 -48.85 27.17 -22.93
CA SER A 44 -48.38 26.80 -24.28
C SER A 44 -47.50 27.86 -24.96
N LYS A 45 -47.51 29.12 -24.50
CA LYS A 45 -46.78 30.23 -25.13
C LYS A 45 -45.66 30.86 -24.28
N GLU A 46 -45.47 30.45 -23.02
CA GLU A 46 -44.41 31.00 -22.16
C GLU A 46 -43.13 30.13 -22.14
N PRO A 47 -41.93 30.72 -22.08
CA PRO A 47 -40.68 29.97 -21.94
C PRO A 47 -40.60 29.31 -20.56
N LEU A 48 -40.59 27.97 -20.54
CA LEU A 48 -40.50 27.20 -19.29
C LEU A 48 -39.04 27.14 -18.82
N HIS A 49 -38.71 27.88 -17.75
CA HIS A 49 -37.41 27.78 -17.08
C HIS A 49 -37.45 26.64 -16.05
N VAL A 50 -36.99 25.45 -16.42
CA VAL A 50 -36.84 24.33 -15.47
C VAL A 50 -35.55 24.54 -14.67
N LEU A 51 -35.67 24.97 -13.42
CA LEU A 51 -34.57 24.94 -12.47
C LEU A 51 -34.35 23.48 -12.05
N VAL A 52 -33.35 22.83 -12.65
CA VAL A 52 -32.79 21.59 -12.11
C VAL A 52 -31.81 22.01 -11.01
N GLU A 53 -32.22 21.90 -9.73
CA GLU A 53 -31.24 21.90 -8.64
C GLU A 53 -30.41 20.61 -8.75
N ALA A 54 -29.33 20.68 -9.52
CA ALA A 54 -28.23 19.75 -9.36
C ALA A 54 -27.60 20.01 -7.98
N PRO A 55 -27.37 18.99 -7.14
CA PRO A 55 -26.64 19.18 -5.89
C PRO A 55 -25.30 19.81 -6.26
N ALA A 56 -25.03 21.01 -5.73
CA ALA A 56 -23.97 21.94 -6.09
C ALA A 56 -22.74 21.31 -6.78
N LEU A 57 -22.86 21.06 -8.09
CA LEU A 57 -21.73 20.83 -8.98
C LEU A 57 -21.23 22.22 -9.33
N GLY A 58 -20.36 22.75 -8.47
CA GLY A 58 -19.70 24.02 -8.66
C GLY A 58 -19.16 24.13 -10.07
N THR A 59 -19.70 25.07 -10.83
CA THR A 59 -19.18 25.48 -12.11
C THR A 59 -17.80 26.10 -11.91
N GLY A 60 -16.76 25.46 -12.45
CA GLY A 60 -15.51 26.14 -12.80
C GLY A 60 -14.36 26.16 -11.79
N ASN A 61 -14.30 25.29 -10.77
CA ASN A 61 -13.09 25.12 -9.97
C ASN A 61 -12.62 23.65 -10.01
N HIS A 62 -11.36 23.43 -10.41
CA HIS A 62 -10.65 22.15 -10.21
C HIS A 62 -11.00 21.58 -8.83
N GLN A 63 -11.53 20.35 -8.77
CA GLN A 63 -12.03 19.72 -7.53
C GLN A 63 -10.97 19.79 -6.43
N ARG A 64 -11.07 20.80 -5.56
CA ARG A 64 -10.34 20.84 -4.30
C ARG A 64 -10.88 19.69 -3.45
N LEU A 65 -9.99 18.88 -2.89
CA LEU A 65 -10.39 17.99 -1.83
C LEU A 65 -10.96 18.87 -0.70
N PRO A 66 -12.03 18.44 0.00
CA PRO A 66 -12.59 19.20 1.10
C PRO A 66 -11.49 19.64 2.07
N LEU A 67 -11.42 20.93 2.37
CA LEU A 67 -10.43 21.45 3.32
C LEU A 67 -10.64 20.74 4.67
N LEU A 68 -9.53 20.39 5.32
CA LEU A 68 -9.55 19.80 6.65
C LEU A 68 -10.37 20.70 7.58
N SER A 69 -11.44 20.15 8.12
CA SER A 69 -12.38 20.90 8.94
C SER A 69 -11.75 21.15 10.32
N PRO A 70 -11.99 22.31 10.99
CA PRO A 70 -11.52 22.56 12.35
C PRO A 70 -11.92 21.47 13.36
N GLU A 71 -12.98 20.72 13.08
CA GLU A 71 -13.46 19.58 13.84
C GLU A 71 -12.45 18.40 13.85
N LEU A 72 -11.61 18.24 12.82
CA LEU A 72 -10.61 17.17 12.76
C LEU A 72 -9.59 17.26 13.90
N ARG A 73 -9.16 18.47 14.27
CA ARG A 73 -8.24 18.67 15.40
C ARG A 73 -8.88 18.25 16.72
N LYS A 74 -10.17 18.54 16.91
CA LYS A 74 -10.91 18.13 18.12
C LYS A 74 -11.07 16.61 18.20
N GLU A 75 -11.27 15.95 17.05
CA GLU A 75 -11.30 14.49 16.97
C GLU A 75 -9.93 13.88 17.31
N LEU A 76 -8.83 14.44 16.81
CA LEU A 76 -7.47 14.01 17.17
C LEU A 76 -7.17 14.22 18.65
N GLU A 77 -7.60 15.35 19.22
CA GLU A 77 -7.47 15.62 20.66
C GLU A 77 -8.27 14.62 21.49
N THR A 78 -9.50 14.31 21.07
CA THR A 78 -10.33 13.29 21.71
C THR A 78 -9.72 11.89 21.56
N ALA A 79 -9.20 11.54 20.38
CA ALA A 79 -8.49 10.28 20.16
C ALA A 79 -7.22 10.18 21.02
N TRP A 80 -6.51 11.30 21.23
CA TRP A 80 -5.35 11.34 22.12
C TRP A 80 -5.72 11.10 23.59
N THR A 81 -6.92 11.42 24.06
CA THR A 81 -7.27 11.17 25.46
C THR A 81 -7.78 9.75 25.72
N GLN A 82 -8.05 8.95 24.68
CA GLN A 82 -8.49 7.56 24.80
C GLN A 82 -7.40 6.64 25.35
N GLU A 83 -7.77 5.49 25.90
CA GLU A 83 -6.82 4.51 26.43
C GLU A 83 -5.83 4.02 25.35
N TYR A 84 -4.54 3.98 25.70
CA TYR A 84 -3.50 3.45 24.81
C TYR A 84 -3.70 1.94 24.62
N GLN A 85 -3.70 1.47 23.37
CA GLN A 85 -3.86 0.05 23.05
C GLN A 85 -2.55 -0.58 22.59
N GLY A 86 -2.22 -1.74 23.17
CA GLY A 86 -0.98 -2.49 22.90
C GLY A 86 0.15 -2.18 23.90
N SER A 87 1.29 -2.85 23.70
CA SER A 87 2.44 -2.83 24.61
C SER A 87 3.69 -2.17 24.02
N THR A 88 3.58 -1.47 22.89
CA THR A 88 4.75 -0.97 22.16
C THR A 88 5.63 -0.01 22.97
N HIS A 89 5.04 0.76 23.90
CA HIS A 89 5.80 1.61 24.83
C HIS A 89 6.70 0.80 25.79
N GLN A 90 6.27 -0.40 26.18
CA GLN A 90 7.06 -1.34 26.99
C GLN A 90 8.17 -1.97 26.16
N THR A 91 7.86 -2.40 24.93
CA THR A 91 8.86 -2.93 23.98
C THR A 91 9.94 -1.89 23.69
N LEU A 92 9.55 -0.63 23.46
CA LEU A 92 10.48 0.48 23.24
C LEU A 92 11.43 0.66 24.44
N LEU A 93 10.90 0.70 25.66
CA LEU A 93 11.74 0.83 26.86
C LEU A 93 12.69 -0.38 27.00
N SER A 94 12.19 -1.60 26.80
CA SER A 94 12.99 -2.83 26.84
C SER A 94 14.12 -2.81 25.82
N ASN A 95 13.89 -2.28 24.61
CA ASN A 95 14.90 -2.15 23.58
C ASN A 95 15.97 -1.13 23.98
N ILE A 96 15.58 0.06 24.46
CA ILE A 96 16.51 1.10 24.96
C ILE A 96 17.37 0.57 26.11
N GLU A 97 16.79 -0.20 27.02
CA GLU A 97 17.52 -0.79 28.14
C GLU A 97 18.50 -1.89 27.71
N SER A 98 18.17 -2.62 26.63
CA SER A 98 19.00 -3.68 26.06
C SER A 98 20.13 -3.16 25.16
N ASP A 99 20.00 -1.94 24.64
CA ASP A 99 20.98 -1.36 23.73
C ASP A 99 22.33 -1.06 24.44
N PRO A 100 23.46 -1.33 23.77
CA PRO A 100 24.79 -1.14 24.35
C PRO A 100 25.13 0.35 24.48
N ARG A 101 25.10 0.87 25.71
CA ARG A 101 25.40 2.28 26.03
C ARG A 101 26.86 2.52 26.47
N ARG A 102 27.83 1.97 25.72
CA ARG A 102 29.26 2.01 26.10
C ARG A 102 30.12 2.92 25.23
N SER A 103 29.64 3.33 24.06
CA SER A 103 30.34 4.20 23.13
C SER A 103 29.67 5.60 23.08
N PRO A 104 30.39 6.66 22.67
CA PRO A 104 29.78 7.97 22.42
C PRO A 104 28.58 7.85 21.47
N TYR A 105 27.58 8.72 21.64
CA TYR A 105 26.33 8.77 20.86
C TYR A 105 25.34 7.62 21.10
N CYS A 106 25.72 6.57 21.83
CA CYS A 106 24.82 5.47 22.20
C CYS A 106 23.78 5.86 23.27
N ASN A 107 23.76 7.12 23.73
CA ASN A 107 22.71 7.66 24.59
C ASN A 107 21.65 8.46 23.81
N THR A 108 21.63 8.28 22.49
CA THR A 108 20.61 8.81 21.59
C THR A 108 20.02 7.70 20.75
N GLY A 109 18.73 7.81 20.43
CA GLY A 109 18.03 6.90 19.53
C GLY A 109 16.97 7.66 18.74
N ALA A 110 16.52 7.08 17.63
CA ALA A 110 15.51 7.69 16.78
C ALA A 110 14.34 6.72 16.55
N ILE A 111 13.11 7.22 16.63
CA ILE A 111 11.92 6.53 16.14
C ILE A 111 11.64 7.06 14.73
N ILE A 112 11.80 6.20 13.73
CA ILE A 112 11.56 6.55 12.33
C ILE A 112 10.33 5.80 11.83
N GLN A 113 9.24 6.53 11.61
CA GLN A 113 8.01 5.96 11.06
C GLN A 113 7.13 7.04 10.44
N SER A 114 6.32 6.69 9.44
CA SER A 114 5.34 7.62 8.86
C SER A 114 4.27 8.10 9.87
N SER A 115 3.52 9.12 9.48
CA SER A 115 2.45 9.69 10.31
C SER A 115 1.35 8.65 10.62
N GLY A 116 0.72 8.76 11.79
CA GLY A 116 -0.43 7.93 12.17
C GLY A 116 -0.12 6.60 12.87
N TYR A 117 1.15 6.23 13.02
CA TYR A 117 1.58 5.10 13.85
C TYR A 117 1.54 5.37 15.36
N GLY A 118 1.26 6.61 15.77
CA GLY A 118 1.21 6.98 17.19
C GLY A 118 2.58 7.15 17.84
N LYS A 119 3.64 7.53 17.13
CA LYS A 119 4.99 7.77 17.68
C LYS A 119 4.96 8.61 18.97
N SER A 120 4.39 9.82 18.90
CA SER A 120 4.27 10.74 20.03
C SER A 120 3.45 10.13 21.17
N ARG A 121 2.42 9.34 20.82
CA ARG A 121 1.55 8.67 21.79
C ARG A 121 2.27 7.51 22.50
N THR A 122 3.10 6.76 21.79
CA THR A 122 3.93 5.68 22.36
C THR A 122 4.94 6.22 23.36
N VAL A 123 5.61 7.35 23.07
CA VAL A 123 6.56 7.94 24.03
C VAL A 123 5.87 8.68 25.18
N ASP A 124 4.69 9.25 24.95
CA ASP A 124 3.82 9.78 26.02
C ASP A 124 3.36 8.67 26.97
N GLU A 125 3.10 7.46 26.46
CA GLU A 125 2.78 6.29 27.28
C GLU A 125 4.02 5.73 28.00
N LEU A 126 5.20 5.74 27.35
CA LEU A 126 6.49 5.40 27.95
C LEU A 126 6.83 6.31 29.15
N ALA A 127 6.36 7.57 29.13
CA ALA A 127 6.54 8.51 30.24
C ALA A 127 5.82 8.08 31.54
N LYS A 128 4.95 7.06 31.50
CA LYS A 128 4.40 6.41 32.71
C LYS A 128 5.36 5.39 33.32
N LEU A 129 6.35 4.91 32.57
CA LEU A 129 7.30 3.87 32.99
C LEU A 129 8.62 4.44 33.52
N VAL A 130 9.10 5.53 32.94
CA VAL A 130 10.40 6.15 33.25
C VAL A 130 10.27 7.67 33.28
N PHE A 131 11.02 8.33 34.18
CA PHE A 131 11.01 9.79 34.28
C PHE A 131 11.39 10.42 32.95
N THR A 132 10.47 11.23 32.40
CA THR A 132 10.55 11.70 31.02
C THR A 132 10.42 13.22 30.90
N ILE A 133 11.26 13.82 30.07
CA ILE A 133 11.22 15.24 29.68
C ILE A 133 10.70 15.34 28.24
N PRO A 134 9.43 15.75 28.04
CA PRO A 134 8.81 15.75 26.72
C PRO A 134 9.01 17.08 25.98
N MET A 135 9.55 17.07 24.77
CA MET A 135 9.70 18.26 23.92
C MET A 135 9.05 18.05 22.55
N ASN A 136 8.31 19.01 22.02
CA ASN A 136 7.73 18.98 20.69
C ASN A 136 8.14 20.26 19.92
N LEU A 137 8.89 20.08 18.84
CA LEU A 137 9.51 21.18 18.09
C LEU A 137 8.69 21.66 16.90
N ARG A 138 7.49 21.11 16.66
CA ARG A 138 6.70 21.37 15.44
C ARG A 138 6.56 22.86 15.17
N ALA A 139 6.75 23.27 13.92
CA ALA A 139 6.45 24.62 13.50
C ALA A 139 4.97 25.00 13.77
N GLU A 140 4.78 26.20 14.34
CA GLU A 140 3.45 26.73 14.71
C GLU A 140 2.48 26.76 13.51
N ALA A 141 3.00 27.07 12.31
CA ALA A 141 2.24 27.11 11.07
C ALA A 141 1.65 25.75 10.65
N GLU A 142 2.29 24.64 11.00
CA GLU A 142 1.82 23.28 10.67
C GLU A 142 0.70 22.81 11.59
N THR A 143 0.51 23.46 12.75
CA THR A 143 -0.54 23.14 13.72
C THR A 143 -1.96 23.35 13.13
N GLN A 144 -2.08 24.13 12.06
CA GLN A 144 -3.35 24.32 11.34
C GLN A 144 -3.75 23.11 10.47
N GLN A 145 -2.88 22.12 10.29
CA GLN A 145 -3.12 20.95 9.42
C GLN A 145 -3.71 19.73 10.15
N GLY A 146 -4.22 19.90 11.38
CA GLY A 146 -4.76 18.79 12.17
C GLY A 146 -3.65 17.88 12.71
N ALA A 147 -2.78 18.44 13.55
CA ALA A 147 -1.72 17.70 14.23
C ALA A 147 -1.86 17.86 15.76
N TYR A 148 -1.55 16.79 16.49
CA TYR A 148 -1.58 16.72 17.96
C TYR A 148 -0.49 15.74 18.43
N PRO A 149 0.21 15.96 19.56
CA PRO A 149 0.06 17.03 20.57
C PRO A 149 0.54 18.41 20.09
N LEU A 150 0.29 19.45 20.87
CA LEU A 150 0.66 20.83 20.53
C LEU A 150 2.17 21.08 20.68
N PRO A 151 2.75 22.02 19.91
CA PRO A 151 4.17 22.35 19.98
C PRO A 151 4.55 23.11 21.25
N ASP A 152 5.80 22.93 21.71
CA ASP A 152 6.44 23.74 22.75
C ASP A 152 7.10 24.97 22.10
N THR A 153 6.28 25.93 21.68
CA THR A 153 6.67 27.03 20.77
C THR A 153 7.87 27.86 21.26
N CYS A 154 7.97 28.15 22.57
CA CYS A 154 9.04 29.01 23.09
C CYS A 154 10.42 28.34 23.00
N ILE A 155 10.53 27.09 23.44
CA ILE A 155 11.79 26.34 23.38
C ILE A 155 12.17 25.98 21.95
N ALA A 156 11.19 25.65 21.10
CA ALA A 156 11.43 25.39 19.68
C ALA A 156 12.05 26.60 18.97
N LYS A 157 11.46 27.80 19.15
CA LYS A 157 12.00 29.05 18.60
C LYS A 157 13.42 29.34 19.10
N SER A 158 13.69 29.09 20.38
CA SER A 158 15.01 29.32 20.98
C SER A 158 16.07 28.37 20.41
N ILE A 159 15.78 27.06 20.35
CA ILE A 159 16.68 26.04 19.77
C ILE A 159 17.00 26.35 18.30
N LEU A 160 15.98 26.65 17.49
CA LEU A 160 16.19 26.98 16.07
C LEU A 160 17.01 28.27 15.88
N SER A 161 16.94 29.21 16.83
CA SER A 161 17.76 30.43 16.78
C SER A 161 19.26 30.17 16.97
N MET A 162 19.63 29.06 17.62
CA MET A 162 21.03 28.67 17.85
C MET A 162 21.79 28.42 16.55
N ALA A 163 21.09 28.09 15.45
CA ALA A 163 21.72 27.92 14.13
C ALA A 163 22.46 29.19 13.65
N LYS A 164 22.18 30.36 14.25
CA LYS A 164 22.82 31.64 13.93
C LYS A 164 24.11 31.91 14.73
N ALA A 165 24.53 31.01 15.61
CA ALA A 165 25.72 31.17 16.43
C ALA A 165 27.02 31.29 15.59
N THR A 166 28.09 31.73 16.22
CA THR A 166 29.37 32.05 15.58
C THR A 166 30.19 30.83 15.19
N SER A 167 30.04 29.70 15.88
CA SER A 167 30.75 28.44 15.59
C SER A 167 29.97 27.19 16.03
N ASP A 168 30.42 26.01 15.58
CA ASP A 168 29.86 24.72 15.99
C ASP A 168 30.00 24.50 17.52
N ASP A 169 31.14 24.87 18.10
CA ASP A 169 31.42 24.71 19.54
C ASP A 169 30.54 25.65 20.40
N ASP A 170 30.21 26.83 19.88
CA ASP A 170 29.28 27.76 20.53
C ASP A 170 27.89 27.13 20.65
N VAL A 171 27.38 26.50 19.58
CA VAL A 171 26.08 25.82 19.58
C VAL A 171 26.06 24.67 20.59
N VAL A 172 27.12 23.85 20.63
CA VAL A 172 27.25 22.77 21.63
C VAL A 172 27.24 23.34 23.05
N THR A 173 27.94 24.44 23.28
CA THR A 173 27.96 25.14 24.57
C THR A 173 26.57 25.68 24.94
N MET A 174 25.86 26.26 23.98
CA MET A 174 24.47 26.73 24.16
C MET A 174 23.52 25.57 24.51
N PHE A 175 23.68 24.38 23.91
CA PHE A 175 22.93 23.20 24.31
C PHE A 175 23.22 22.78 25.74
N HIS A 176 24.49 22.78 26.18
CA HIS A 176 24.82 22.50 27.59
C HIS A 176 24.18 23.52 28.54
N MET A 177 24.20 24.81 28.19
CA MET A 177 23.53 25.85 28.99
C MET A 177 22.02 25.62 29.06
N LEU A 178 21.38 25.26 27.94
CA LEU A 178 19.97 24.92 27.88
C LEU A 178 19.64 23.72 28.78
N PHE A 179 20.43 22.64 28.69
CA PHE A 179 20.26 21.46 29.54
C PHE A 179 20.48 21.77 31.02
N CYS A 180 21.51 22.55 31.37
CA CYS A 180 21.77 22.99 32.73
C CYS A 180 20.54 23.71 33.31
N THR A 181 20.06 24.76 32.63
CA THR A 181 18.91 25.54 33.08
C THR A 181 17.63 24.70 33.11
N LEU A 182 17.43 23.80 32.15
CA LEU A 182 16.30 22.87 32.13
C LEU A 182 16.31 21.95 33.35
N PHE A 183 17.44 21.30 33.66
CA PHE A 183 17.55 20.41 34.81
C PHE A 183 17.39 21.16 36.14
N GLU A 184 17.96 22.36 36.27
CA GLU A 184 17.77 23.21 37.45
C GLU A 184 16.31 23.61 37.65
N ARG A 185 15.61 24.00 36.59
CA ARG A 185 14.19 24.36 36.64
C ARG A 185 13.30 23.17 36.96
N ILE A 186 13.60 21.98 36.42
CA ILE A 186 12.90 20.75 36.81
C ILE A 186 13.15 20.43 38.28
N VAL A 187 14.37 20.55 38.79
CA VAL A 187 14.66 20.35 40.22
C VAL A 187 13.88 21.35 41.08
N ALA A 188 13.82 22.62 40.67
CA ALA A 188 13.03 23.63 41.38
C ALA A 188 11.53 23.26 41.41
N GLU A 189 10.97 22.81 40.28
CA GLU A 189 9.59 22.35 40.17
C GLU A 189 9.32 21.12 41.06
N LEU A 190 10.25 20.16 41.08
CA LEU A 190 10.17 18.99 41.96
C LEU A 190 10.24 19.38 43.44
N ASN A 191 10.92 20.48 43.78
CA ASN A 191 11.01 20.97 45.16
C ASN A 191 9.78 21.77 45.61
N SER A 192 9.05 22.40 44.68
CA SER A 192 7.87 23.21 44.98
C SER A 192 6.57 22.40 45.06
N THR A 193 6.57 21.17 44.56
CA THR A 193 5.41 20.29 44.54
C THR A 193 5.55 19.19 45.59
N ASP A 194 4.46 18.87 46.28
CA ASP A 194 4.44 17.78 47.26
C ASP A 194 4.28 16.43 46.54
N TRP A 195 5.36 15.63 46.54
CA TRP A 195 5.37 14.27 46.00
C TRP A 195 5.21 13.25 47.13
N ALA A 196 4.52 12.13 46.88
CA ALA A 196 4.39 11.07 47.87
C ALA A 196 5.77 10.50 48.29
N SER A 197 6.00 10.35 49.59
CA SER A 197 7.20 9.70 50.13
C SER A 197 7.18 8.19 49.84
N ASP A 198 8.35 7.58 49.61
CA ASP A 198 8.55 6.14 49.36
C ASP A 198 7.79 5.57 48.13
N ILE A 199 7.52 6.43 47.15
CA ILE A 199 6.89 6.06 45.88
C ILE A 199 7.83 5.23 44.99
N GLN A 200 7.28 4.22 44.29
CA GLN A 200 8.04 3.47 43.28
C GLN A 200 8.36 4.37 42.08
N ALA A 201 9.49 4.12 41.41
CA ALA A 201 9.95 4.94 40.28
C ALA A 201 8.90 5.08 39.15
N GLN A 202 8.17 4.00 38.84
CA GLN A 202 7.11 4.00 37.84
C GLN A 202 5.91 4.87 38.24
N ASP A 203 5.47 4.77 39.49
CA ASP A 203 4.37 5.60 40.01
C ASP A 203 4.78 7.08 40.02
N PHE A 204 6.04 7.38 40.35
CA PHE A 204 6.61 8.73 40.29
C PHE A 204 6.65 9.27 38.86
N ALA A 205 7.10 8.47 37.89
CA ALA A 205 7.08 8.83 36.48
C ALA A 205 5.66 9.15 35.99
N THR A 206 4.69 8.33 36.39
CA THR A 206 3.26 8.55 36.08
C THR A 206 2.74 9.85 36.69
N GLN A 207 3.08 10.17 37.93
CA GLN A 207 2.69 11.43 38.57
C GLN A 207 3.36 12.63 37.91
N TRP A 208 4.66 12.55 37.60
CA TRP A 208 5.39 13.60 36.88
C TRP A 208 4.78 13.87 35.51
N ARG A 209 4.47 12.82 34.73
CA ARG A 209 3.76 12.96 33.45
C ARG A 209 2.42 13.67 33.63
N LYS A 210 1.63 13.27 34.64
CA LYS A 210 0.34 13.90 34.93
C LYS A 210 0.52 15.39 35.27
N HIS A 211 1.49 15.73 36.13
CA HIS A 211 1.82 17.11 36.51
C HIS A 211 2.14 17.98 35.29
N LEU A 212 2.95 17.48 34.35
CA LEU A 212 3.25 18.22 33.12
C LEU A 212 2.03 18.45 32.21
N LEU A 213 0.99 17.61 32.31
CA LEU A 213 -0.27 17.76 31.57
C LEU A 213 -1.26 18.68 32.29
N GLU A 214 -1.02 19.03 33.55
CA GLU A 214 -1.86 19.97 34.31
C GLU A 214 -1.65 21.41 33.82
N GLY A 215 -2.74 22.19 33.86
CA GLY A 215 -2.93 23.42 33.10
C GLY A 215 -1.71 24.36 33.03
N GLY A 216 -1.06 24.39 31.86
CA GLY A 216 0.03 25.33 31.55
C GLY A 216 1.39 25.01 32.19
N VAL A 217 1.51 23.99 33.04
CA VAL A 217 2.74 23.67 33.78
C VAL A 217 3.92 23.46 32.84
N ARG A 218 3.79 22.57 31.85
CA ARG A 218 4.85 22.35 30.84
C ARG A 218 5.21 23.62 30.06
N SER A 219 4.20 24.43 29.72
CA SER A 219 4.42 25.68 28.98
C SER A 219 5.17 26.72 29.82
N GLU A 220 4.84 26.86 31.11
CA GLU A 220 5.54 27.78 32.02
C GLU A 220 6.94 27.25 32.34
N LEU A 221 7.12 25.94 32.53
CA LEU A 221 8.43 25.32 32.71
C LEU A 221 9.35 25.74 31.56
N TYR A 222 8.94 25.52 30.30
CA TYR A 222 9.76 25.91 29.16
C TYR A 222 9.92 27.43 29.02
N SER A 223 8.88 28.21 29.29
CA SER A 223 8.99 29.68 29.27
C SER A 223 9.98 30.21 30.30
N SER A 224 10.04 29.59 31.49
CA SER A 224 10.98 29.93 32.54
C SER A 224 12.43 29.56 32.20
N VAL A 225 12.63 28.40 31.56
CA VAL A 225 13.95 27.97 31.06
C VAL A 225 14.47 28.97 30.03
N ILE A 226 13.64 29.33 29.06
CA ILE A 226 14.00 30.27 27.99
C ILE A 226 14.31 31.67 28.54
N ARG A 227 13.49 32.16 29.48
CA ARG A 227 13.68 33.46 30.14
C ARG A 227 15.05 33.57 30.84
N ASP A 228 15.56 32.47 31.38
CA ASP A 228 16.84 32.43 32.09
C ASP A 228 18.04 32.23 31.16
N VAL A 229 17.90 31.39 30.13
CA VAL A 229 19.04 30.96 29.30
C VAL A 229 19.30 31.92 28.13
N GLU A 230 18.27 32.48 27.50
CA GLU A 230 18.44 33.34 26.32
C GLU A 230 19.30 34.59 26.55
N PRO A 231 19.19 35.30 27.69
CA PRO A 231 20.09 36.42 27.96
C PRO A 231 21.56 35.99 27.99
N ARG A 232 21.83 34.77 28.48
CA ARG A 232 23.19 34.23 28.62
C ARG A 232 23.81 33.84 27.27
N PHE A 233 23.00 33.50 26.27
CA PHE A 233 23.47 33.24 24.91
C PHE A 233 24.12 34.45 24.23
N ARG A 234 23.83 35.68 24.68
CA ARG A 234 24.34 36.93 24.08
C ARG A 234 25.51 37.55 24.84
N MET A 235 25.93 36.94 25.96
CA MET A 235 27.05 37.41 26.77
C MET A 235 28.33 36.68 26.34
N ASP A 236 28.96 35.95 27.26
CA ASP A 236 30.08 35.04 26.99
C ASP A 236 29.64 33.61 27.30
N LEU A 237 29.95 32.69 26.39
CA LEU A 237 29.67 31.26 26.54
C LEU A 237 30.71 30.64 27.49
N PRO A 238 30.31 30.15 28.67
CA PRO A 238 31.25 29.70 29.68
C PRO A 238 31.83 28.32 29.32
N SER A 239 33.14 28.17 29.49
CA SER A 239 33.80 26.87 29.32
C SER A 239 33.34 25.81 30.34
N SER A 240 32.72 26.22 31.46
CA SER A 240 32.14 25.33 32.46
C SER A 240 30.75 24.80 32.10
N ALA A 241 30.12 25.24 31.01
CA ALA A 241 28.72 24.91 30.70
C ALA A 241 28.42 23.40 30.76
N LYS A 242 29.35 22.58 30.23
CA LYS A 242 29.27 21.12 30.30
C LYS A 242 29.27 20.60 31.73
N SER A 243 30.26 20.98 32.54
CA SER A 243 30.38 20.49 33.93
C SER A 243 29.18 20.93 34.77
N ASP A 244 28.68 22.12 34.51
CA ASP A 244 27.52 22.68 35.19
C ASP A 244 26.26 21.88 34.81
N ALA A 245 26.07 21.57 33.52
CA ALA A 245 24.95 20.76 33.05
C ALA A 245 24.98 19.32 33.59
N VAL A 246 26.16 18.69 33.66
CA VAL A 246 26.33 17.35 34.27
C VAL A 246 26.01 17.40 35.77
N THR A 247 26.42 18.46 36.47
CA THR A 247 26.12 18.65 37.89
C THR A 247 24.61 18.82 38.11
N ALA A 248 23.94 19.62 37.26
CA ALA A 248 22.50 19.81 37.30
C ALA A 248 21.74 18.50 37.01
N LEU A 249 22.19 17.69 36.04
CA LEU A 249 21.64 16.36 35.77
C LEU A 249 21.77 15.43 36.99
N GLN A 250 22.93 15.41 37.64
CA GLN A 250 23.15 14.60 38.85
C GLN A 250 22.26 15.06 40.01
N ALA A 251 22.05 16.37 40.15
CA ALA A 251 21.10 16.91 41.13
C ALA A 251 19.66 16.47 40.84
N LEU A 252 19.25 16.45 39.56
CA LEU A 252 17.95 15.93 39.13
C LEU A 252 17.81 14.44 39.43
N ILE A 253 18.79 13.61 39.07
CA ILE A 253 18.74 12.15 39.31
C ILE A 253 18.60 11.84 40.79
N ARG A 254 19.27 12.59 41.68
CA ARG A 254 19.13 12.43 43.14
C ARG A 254 17.73 12.74 43.68
N ARG A 255 16.91 13.46 42.93
CA ARG A 255 15.51 13.76 43.28
C ARG A 255 14.52 12.72 42.77
N ILE A 256 14.94 11.84 41.87
CA ILE A 256 14.05 10.83 41.27
C ILE A 256 14.21 9.50 42.04
N PRO A 257 13.13 8.78 42.36
CA PRO A 257 13.23 7.46 42.97
C PRO A 257 13.98 6.47 42.07
N VAL A 258 14.86 5.66 42.68
CA VAL A 258 15.66 4.68 41.94
C VAL A 258 14.79 3.46 41.59
N ALA A 259 14.74 3.10 40.31
CA ALA A 259 14.10 1.86 39.88
C ALA A 259 14.85 0.62 40.42
N LYS A 260 14.13 -0.41 40.86
CA LYS A 260 14.72 -1.67 41.32
C LYS A 260 15.30 -2.44 40.13
N GLY A 261 16.63 -2.49 39.99
CA GLY A 261 17.32 -3.20 38.90
C GLY A 261 18.82 -2.88 38.87
N LYS A 262 19.59 -3.55 37.99
CA LYS A 262 20.99 -3.16 37.69
C LYS A 262 20.97 -1.88 36.87
N ALA A 263 20.89 -0.71 37.50
CA ALA A 263 20.61 0.57 36.85
C ALA A 263 21.58 0.93 35.70
N PRO A 264 21.04 1.35 34.54
CA PRO A 264 21.78 2.26 33.68
C PRO A 264 20.94 3.41 33.08
N LEU A 265 19.61 3.49 33.24
CA LEU A 265 18.74 4.57 32.69
C LEU A 265 17.95 5.26 33.82
N SER A 266 17.96 6.60 33.87
CA SER A 266 17.24 7.37 34.91
C SER A 266 16.34 8.46 34.34
N VAL A 267 16.78 9.14 33.28
CA VAL A 267 16.05 10.23 32.64
C VAL A 267 15.98 9.95 31.14
N VAL A 268 14.77 9.95 30.60
CA VAL A 268 14.53 9.98 29.15
C VAL A 268 14.10 11.38 28.76
N MET A 269 14.66 11.92 27.68
CA MET A 269 14.08 13.06 26.98
C MET A 269 13.59 12.58 25.63
N TYR A 270 12.43 13.04 25.17
CA TYR A 270 12.07 12.86 23.76
C TYR A 270 11.89 14.21 23.08
N VAL A 271 12.30 14.25 21.81
CA VAL A 271 12.17 15.41 20.91
C VAL A 271 11.26 14.99 19.77
N ASP A 272 10.02 15.45 19.81
CA ASP A 272 8.99 15.22 18.81
C ASP A 272 9.10 16.24 17.67
N GLU A 273 8.78 15.79 16.45
CA GLU A 273 9.09 16.48 15.19
C GLU A 273 10.57 16.90 15.08
N ALA A 274 11.48 15.97 15.38
CA ALA A 274 12.93 16.20 15.38
C ALA A 274 13.49 16.62 14.01
N HIS A 275 12.75 16.43 12.92
CA HIS A 275 13.14 16.88 11.58
C HIS A 275 13.28 18.41 11.48
N GLU A 276 12.67 19.17 12.39
CA GLU A 276 12.88 20.63 12.52
C GLU A 276 14.34 20.98 12.87
N LEU A 277 15.12 20.03 13.40
CA LEU A 277 16.55 20.20 13.69
C LEU A 277 17.45 19.98 12.47
N ASP A 278 16.91 19.63 11.29
CA ASP A 278 17.63 19.53 10.01
C ASP A 278 17.93 20.92 9.41
N VAL A 279 18.26 21.87 10.27
CA VAL A 279 18.70 23.21 9.91
C VAL A 279 20.21 23.27 10.09
N ARG A 280 20.93 23.67 9.04
CA ARG A 280 22.39 23.85 9.11
C ARG A 280 22.73 25.08 9.95
N ALA A 281 23.74 24.93 10.82
CA ALA A 281 24.31 26.09 11.48
C ALA A 281 25.02 26.98 10.44
N ILE A 282 24.70 28.26 10.42
CA ILE A 282 25.09 29.22 9.37
C ILE A 282 26.61 29.32 9.26
N ASN A 283 27.29 29.35 10.40
CA ASN A 283 28.75 29.45 10.48
C ASN A 283 29.41 28.10 10.77
N SER A 284 28.75 27.00 10.40
CA SER A 284 29.28 25.65 10.65
C SER A 284 30.52 25.39 9.80
N SER A 285 31.65 25.18 10.47
CA SER A 285 32.92 24.80 9.83
C SER A 285 32.88 23.38 9.25
N ARG A 286 32.02 22.52 9.82
CA ARG A 286 31.88 21.10 9.49
C ARG A 286 30.62 20.79 8.67
N ASN A 287 29.84 21.80 8.31
CA ASN A 287 28.55 21.68 7.62
C ASN A 287 27.60 20.72 8.37
N LEU A 288 27.51 20.93 9.68
CA LEU A 288 26.67 20.19 10.63
C LEU A 288 25.30 20.85 10.80
N THR A 289 24.30 20.02 11.10
CA THR A 289 22.94 20.43 11.45
C THR A 289 22.81 20.69 12.95
N LEU A 290 21.72 21.36 13.38
CA LEU A 290 21.38 21.43 14.80
C LEU A 290 21.18 20.05 15.42
N TYR A 291 20.67 19.08 14.65
CA TYR A 291 20.57 17.69 15.09
C TYR A 291 21.96 17.10 15.43
N ASP A 292 22.94 17.28 14.55
CA ASP A 292 24.32 16.82 14.79
C ASP A 292 24.93 17.47 16.04
N LEU A 293 24.70 18.77 16.23
CA LEU A 293 25.26 19.53 17.35
C LEU A 293 24.56 19.18 18.68
N PHE A 294 23.25 18.92 18.63
CA PHE A 294 22.48 18.42 19.77
C PHE A 294 22.99 17.04 20.20
N THR A 295 23.12 16.10 19.25
CA THR A 295 23.62 14.74 19.53
C THR A 295 25.07 14.76 20.00
N MET A 296 25.90 15.68 19.49
CA MET A 296 27.26 15.93 20.02
C MET A 296 27.22 16.35 21.49
N ALA A 297 26.39 17.33 21.88
CA ALA A 297 26.25 17.75 23.27
C ALA A 297 25.76 16.59 24.17
N VAL A 298 24.79 15.81 23.68
CA VAL A 298 24.25 14.65 24.40
C VAL A 298 25.30 13.55 24.56
N SER A 299 26.14 13.30 23.55
CA SER A 299 27.16 12.23 23.59
C SER A 299 28.17 12.33 24.74
N GLU A 300 28.20 13.47 25.45
CA GLU A 300 29.10 13.75 26.56
C GLU A 300 28.53 13.39 27.94
N TYR A 301 27.25 13.01 28.02
CA TYR A 301 26.61 12.54 29.24
C TYR A 301 26.75 11.02 29.39
N ASP A 302 26.64 10.51 30.61
CA ASP A 302 26.65 9.06 30.86
C ASP A 302 25.31 8.40 30.45
N GLY A 303 25.24 7.07 30.56
CA GLY A 303 24.07 6.29 30.13
C GLY A 303 22.77 6.56 30.90
N SER A 304 22.82 7.29 32.04
CA SER A 304 21.65 7.62 32.85
C SER A 304 20.69 8.59 32.16
N PHE A 305 21.17 9.37 31.19
CA PHE A 305 20.39 10.29 30.38
C PHE A 305 20.32 9.83 28.93
N PHE A 306 19.11 9.60 28.42
CA PHE A 306 18.89 9.13 27.06
C PHE A 306 17.94 10.05 26.29
N VAL A 307 18.25 10.34 25.02
CA VAL A 307 17.41 11.19 24.16
C VAL A 307 16.82 10.43 22.98
N LEU A 308 15.50 10.43 22.85
CA LEU A 308 14.74 9.86 21.74
C LEU A 308 14.28 10.94 20.76
N PHE A 309 14.65 10.83 19.49
CA PHE A 309 14.18 11.71 18.43
C PHE A 309 13.05 11.06 17.64
N LEU A 310 11.89 11.71 17.53
CA LEU A 310 10.76 11.20 16.74
C LEU A 310 10.71 11.95 15.42
N SER A 311 10.76 11.21 14.31
CA SER A 311 10.75 11.80 12.97
C SER A 311 9.94 10.96 11.97
N THR A 312 9.37 11.65 10.99
CA THR A 312 8.81 11.07 9.76
C THR A 312 9.82 11.07 8.60
N VAL A 313 10.91 11.82 8.74
CA VAL A 313 11.94 12.05 7.72
C VAL A 313 13.19 11.27 8.09
N SER A 314 13.67 10.39 7.20
CA SER A 314 14.97 9.71 7.36
C SER A 314 16.16 10.51 6.84
N ARG A 315 15.92 11.68 6.23
CA ARG A 315 16.95 12.70 5.90
C ARG A 315 17.76 13.20 7.10
N MET A 316 17.40 12.80 8.33
CA MET A 316 18.38 12.65 9.41
C MET A 316 19.36 11.54 9.04
N GLY A 317 20.16 11.81 7.99
CA GLY A 317 21.12 10.91 7.41
C GLY A 317 22.21 10.65 8.43
N GLN A 318 21.97 9.66 9.27
CA GLN A 318 22.97 8.99 10.08
C GLN A 318 22.51 7.59 10.50
N LEU A 319 21.75 6.93 9.62
CA LEU A 319 21.55 5.48 9.75
C LEU A 319 22.91 4.77 9.83
N ALA A 320 23.99 5.24 9.22
CA ALA A 320 25.36 5.01 9.71
C ALA A 320 26.01 6.37 10.08
N PRO A 321 26.94 6.46 11.05
CA PRO A 321 27.73 7.68 11.23
C PRO A 321 28.49 7.92 9.93
N LEU A 322 27.97 8.80 9.07
CA LEU A 322 28.71 9.31 7.93
C LEU A 322 29.97 9.93 8.52
N THR A 323 31.09 9.54 7.93
CA THR A 323 32.50 9.95 8.10
C THR A 323 32.77 11.46 8.31
N LYS A 324 31.74 12.31 8.31
CA LYS A 324 31.77 13.75 8.60
C LYS A 324 31.96 14.07 10.09
N ILE A 325 31.36 13.30 11.01
CA ILE A 325 31.53 13.52 12.47
C ILE A 325 32.91 13.00 12.95
N THR A 326 33.47 12.01 12.27
CA THR A 326 34.71 11.31 12.67
C THR A 326 36.02 12.00 12.28
N ARG A 327 36.01 13.31 11.96
CA ARG A 327 37.28 14.08 11.82
C ARG A 327 37.90 14.48 13.15
N SER A 328 37.25 14.18 14.28
CA SER A 328 37.88 14.23 15.61
C SER A 328 38.44 12.85 15.97
N ASN A 329 39.53 12.79 16.73
CA ASN A 329 40.33 11.61 17.12
C ASN A 329 39.57 10.46 17.85
N ARG A 330 38.24 10.43 17.85
CA ARG A 330 37.41 9.36 18.44
C ARG A 330 36.82 8.51 17.31
N THR A 331 37.48 7.41 16.99
CA THR A 331 37.03 6.43 15.99
C THR A 331 35.81 5.69 16.53
N VAL A 332 34.60 6.22 16.30
CA VAL A 332 33.36 5.45 16.51
C VAL A 332 33.31 4.39 15.40
N VAL A 333 33.34 3.11 15.77
CA VAL A 333 33.13 2.03 14.82
C VAL A 333 31.66 2.07 14.42
N ALA A 334 31.36 2.13 13.12
CA ALA A 334 29.99 2.31 12.61
C ALA A 334 28.98 1.26 13.12
N GLY A 335 29.45 0.11 13.64
CA GLY A 335 28.64 -0.94 14.26
C GLY A 335 28.17 -0.66 15.70
N ASP A 336 28.67 0.39 16.37
CA ASP A 336 28.40 0.65 17.79
C ASP A 336 27.19 1.59 18.04
N LEU A 337 26.71 2.31 17.04
CA LEU A 337 25.55 3.22 17.21
C LEU A 337 24.26 2.44 17.51
N ILE A 338 23.18 3.10 17.94
CA ILE A 338 21.86 2.45 18.11
C ILE A 338 21.06 2.55 16.79
N PRO A 339 20.48 1.45 16.27
CA PRO A 339 19.65 1.51 15.06
C PRO A 339 18.34 2.25 15.37
N PRO A 340 17.67 2.84 14.37
CA PRO A 340 16.37 3.47 14.62
C PRO A 340 15.35 2.41 15.07
N TYR A 341 14.49 2.80 15.99
CA TYR A 341 13.32 2.02 16.38
C TYR A 341 12.22 2.21 15.33
N THR A 342 11.79 1.11 14.73
CA THR A 342 10.71 1.08 13.73
C THR A 342 9.48 0.34 14.25
N GLU A 343 9.61 -0.34 15.39
CA GLU A 343 8.58 -1.13 16.06
C GLU A 343 7.49 -0.22 16.61
N MET A 344 6.40 -0.06 15.86
CA MET A 344 5.26 0.80 16.20
C MET A 344 3.96 -0.01 16.25
N PRO A 345 2.92 0.44 16.98
CA PRO A 345 1.63 -0.25 17.03
C PRO A 345 1.02 -0.42 15.63
N PHE A 346 0.48 -1.61 15.35
CA PHE A 346 -0.20 -1.96 14.11
C PHE A 346 -1.23 -3.05 14.40
N ASP A 347 -2.42 -2.98 13.82
CA ASP A 347 -3.54 -3.89 14.09
C ASP A 347 -3.86 -4.01 15.60
N CYS A 348 -3.73 -2.92 16.35
CA CYS A 348 -3.85 -2.91 17.81
C CYS A 348 -5.26 -2.54 18.33
N HIS A 349 -6.28 -2.59 17.47
CA HIS A 349 -7.65 -2.28 17.90
C HIS A 349 -8.12 -3.30 18.97
N PRO A 350 -8.84 -2.90 20.04
CA PRO A 350 -9.21 -3.79 21.15
C PRO A 350 -10.03 -5.03 20.76
N SER A 351 -10.78 -4.95 19.65
CA SER A 351 -11.56 -6.09 19.13
C SER A 351 -10.74 -7.07 18.26
N LEU A 352 -9.42 -6.91 18.20
CA LEU A 352 -8.49 -7.85 17.56
C LEU A 352 -7.76 -8.69 18.62
N PRO A 353 -7.51 -9.98 18.37
CA PRO A 353 -7.92 -10.75 17.19
C PRO A 353 -9.44 -10.97 17.14
N VAL A 354 -9.99 -11.18 15.94
CA VAL A 354 -11.43 -11.46 15.77
C VAL A 354 -11.75 -12.81 16.41
N SER A 355 -12.45 -12.78 17.55
CA SER A 355 -12.65 -13.93 18.44
C SER A 355 -13.41 -15.11 17.83
N SER A 356 -14.26 -14.86 16.82
CA SER A 356 -15.14 -15.89 16.22
C SER A 356 -15.38 -15.66 14.73
N LEU A 357 -14.42 -16.07 13.87
CA LEU A 357 -14.61 -16.11 12.41
C LEU A 357 -15.93 -16.79 11.99
N GLY A 358 -16.32 -17.87 12.70
CA GLY A 358 -17.56 -18.62 12.42
C GLY A 358 -18.87 -17.88 12.69
N GLU A 359 -18.83 -16.69 13.29
CA GLU A 359 -20.00 -15.83 13.53
C GLU A 359 -19.99 -14.59 12.62
N LEU A 360 -18.86 -14.31 11.97
CA LEU A 360 -18.67 -13.13 11.15
C LEU A 360 -19.43 -13.27 9.83
N THR A 361 -20.29 -12.30 9.52
CA THR A 361 -21.08 -12.28 8.28
C THR A 361 -20.44 -11.35 7.24
N LEU A 362 -20.90 -11.46 5.98
CA LEU A 362 -20.50 -10.52 4.94
C LEU A 362 -20.83 -9.07 5.31
N LYS A 363 -22.00 -8.83 5.91
CA LYS A 363 -22.44 -7.48 6.29
C LYS A 363 -21.50 -6.84 7.32
N ASP A 364 -21.00 -7.63 8.27
CA ASP A 364 -20.09 -7.13 9.32
C ASP A 364 -18.79 -6.60 8.72
N VAL A 365 -18.21 -7.33 7.75
CA VAL A 365 -16.95 -6.92 7.12
C VAL A 365 -17.12 -5.83 6.07
N GLN A 366 -18.34 -5.59 5.58
CA GLN A 366 -18.64 -4.49 4.64
C GLN A 366 -18.70 -3.12 5.32
N ASP A 367 -18.85 -3.09 6.65
CA ASP A 367 -18.83 -1.84 7.43
C ASP A 367 -17.44 -1.20 7.41
N PHE A 368 -17.36 0.10 7.13
CA PHE A 368 -16.10 0.83 7.12
C PHE A 368 -15.42 0.81 8.50
N SER A 369 -16.19 0.84 9.59
CA SER A 369 -15.70 0.71 10.96
C SER A 369 -14.99 -0.61 11.20
N PHE A 370 -15.38 -1.67 10.48
CA PHE A 370 -14.70 -2.96 10.58
C PHE A 370 -13.31 -2.89 9.95
N ILE A 371 -13.20 -2.34 8.74
CA ILE A 371 -11.91 -2.27 8.04
C ILE A 371 -10.93 -1.28 8.69
N ALA A 372 -11.45 -0.25 9.38
CA ALA A 372 -10.64 0.76 10.06
C ALA A 372 -9.81 0.17 11.22
N ARG A 373 -10.22 -0.98 11.76
CA ARG A 373 -9.52 -1.70 12.84
C ARG A 373 -8.13 -2.20 12.43
N PHE A 374 -7.93 -2.37 11.12
CA PHE A 374 -6.69 -2.86 10.54
C PHE A 374 -5.78 -1.72 10.11
N GLY A 375 -4.50 -1.83 10.41
CA GLY A 375 -3.46 -0.89 10.04
C GLY A 375 -2.95 -0.09 11.21
N ARG A 376 -2.49 1.13 10.90
CA ARG A 376 -2.02 2.09 11.90
C ARG A 376 -3.16 2.62 12.80
N PRO A 377 -2.90 2.96 14.08
CA PRO A 377 -3.96 3.29 15.03
C PRO A 377 -4.78 4.54 14.70
N LEU A 378 -4.17 5.50 13.99
CA LEU A 378 -4.77 6.79 13.64
C LEU A 378 -6.21 6.69 13.15
N PHE A 379 -6.51 5.74 12.24
CA PHE A 379 -7.79 5.72 11.56
C PHE A 379 -8.93 5.26 12.45
N TRP A 380 -8.76 4.15 13.20
CA TRP A 380 -9.83 3.68 14.08
C TRP A 380 -10.02 4.60 15.28
N SER A 381 -8.94 5.13 15.89
CA SER A 381 -9.06 6.00 17.05
C SER A 381 -9.77 7.31 16.70
N MET A 382 -9.47 7.86 15.50
CA MET A 382 -10.19 9.03 15.00
C MET A 382 -11.64 8.72 14.64
N LEU A 383 -11.91 7.56 14.05
CA LEU A 383 -13.27 7.16 13.70
C LEU A 383 -14.14 7.07 14.96
N GLU A 384 -13.66 6.41 16.02
CA GLU A 384 -14.37 6.31 17.29
C GLU A 384 -14.52 7.66 17.97
N ALA A 385 -13.48 8.50 17.96
CA ALA A 385 -13.58 9.87 18.47
C ALA A 385 -14.62 10.70 17.71
N ALA A 386 -14.72 10.55 16.39
CA ALA A 386 -15.73 11.22 15.58
C ALA A 386 -17.15 10.71 15.91
N GLN A 387 -17.32 9.39 16.05
CA GLN A 387 -18.60 8.77 16.44
C GLN A 387 -19.08 9.24 17.82
N GLN A 388 -18.17 9.36 18.79
CA GLN A 388 -18.48 9.87 20.13
C GLN A 388 -18.96 11.33 20.09
N ARG A 389 -18.38 12.14 19.19
CA ARG A 389 -18.69 13.58 19.09
C ARG A 389 -19.90 13.90 18.23
N SER A 390 -20.21 13.07 17.24
CA SER A 390 -21.32 13.31 16.29
C SER A 390 -21.92 11.97 15.83
N PRO A 391 -22.82 11.38 16.64
CA PRO A 391 -23.42 10.08 16.32
C PRO A 391 -24.29 10.09 15.05
N GLU A 392 -24.78 11.27 14.64
CA GLU A 392 -25.76 11.42 13.54
C GLU A 392 -25.13 11.61 12.14
N SER A 393 -23.81 11.86 12.03
CA SER A 393 -23.12 11.99 10.75
C SER A 393 -22.21 10.80 10.49
N PRO A 394 -22.25 10.16 9.30
CA PRO A 394 -21.39 9.02 9.01
C PRO A 394 -19.93 9.49 8.92
N PRO A 395 -19.05 9.16 9.89
CA PRO A 395 -17.70 9.72 9.94
C PRO A 395 -16.78 9.06 8.90
N HIS A 396 -17.21 7.97 8.27
CA HIS A 396 -16.44 7.17 7.31
C HIS A 396 -15.94 8.00 6.11
N ALA A 397 -16.80 8.80 5.49
CA ALA A 397 -16.43 9.65 4.34
C ALA A 397 -15.31 10.63 4.72
N LYS A 398 -15.39 11.20 5.93
CA LYS A 398 -14.39 12.13 6.46
C LYS A 398 -13.05 11.43 6.68
N ILE A 399 -13.05 10.24 7.29
CA ILE A 399 -11.84 9.44 7.50
C ILE A 399 -11.21 9.01 6.17
N ARG A 400 -12.02 8.62 5.18
CA ARG A 400 -11.53 8.29 3.83
C ARG A 400 -10.87 9.49 3.15
N ILE A 401 -11.51 10.67 3.17
CA ILE A 401 -10.94 11.90 2.61
C ILE A 401 -9.62 12.25 3.31
N PHE A 402 -9.57 12.11 4.64
CA PHE A 402 -8.37 12.35 5.42
C PHE A 402 -7.24 11.37 5.04
N ALA A 403 -7.55 10.09 4.91
CA ALA A 403 -6.61 9.07 4.44
C ALA A 403 -6.09 9.38 3.02
N LEU A 404 -6.97 9.81 2.11
CA LEU A 404 -6.61 10.22 0.76
C LEU A 404 -5.66 11.43 0.78
N GLN A 405 -5.94 12.45 1.58
CA GLN A 405 -5.07 13.62 1.72
C GLN A 405 -3.70 13.25 2.29
N LYS A 406 -3.65 12.38 3.30
CA LYS A 406 -2.39 11.88 3.88
C LYS A 406 -1.59 11.02 2.90
N LEU A 407 -2.26 10.20 2.08
CA LEU A 407 -1.61 9.35 1.09
C LEU A 407 -1.07 10.16 -0.10
N THR A 408 -1.83 11.15 -0.56
CA THR A 408 -1.49 11.93 -1.76
C THR A 408 -0.62 13.15 -1.47
N ASN A 409 -0.64 13.66 -0.24
CA ASN A 409 -0.03 14.94 0.15
C ASN A 409 -0.35 16.08 -0.84
N SER A 410 -1.57 16.07 -1.39
CA SER A 410 -2.00 17.07 -2.36
C SER A 410 -3.35 17.65 -1.96
N PRO A 411 -3.55 18.97 -2.09
CA PRO A 411 -4.84 19.59 -1.85
C PRO A 411 -5.87 19.30 -2.95
N ARG A 412 -5.45 18.76 -4.11
CA ARG A 412 -6.30 18.55 -5.28
C ARG A 412 -5.97 17.24 -5.99
N ILE A 413 -7.01 16.48 -6.33
CA ILE A 413 -6.85 15.23 -7.09
C ILE A 413 -6.38 15.46 -8.54
N SER A 414 -6.59 16.65 -9.08
CA SER A 414 -6.13 17.02 -10.42
C SER A 414 -4.63 17.33 -10.50
N ASP A 415 -3.96 17.46 -9.35
CA ASP A 415 -2.57 17.93 -9.24
C ASP A 415 -1.75 16.95 -8.38
N LEU A 416 -1.74 15.69 -8.80
CA LEU A 416 -0.97 14.64 -8.15
C LEU A 416 0.45 14.59 -8.75
N ASN A 417 1.44 14.77 -7.88
CA ASN A 417 2.85 14.59 -8.26
C ASN A 417 3.19 13.09 -8.45
N LEU A 418 4.39 12.80 -8.96
CA LEU A 418 4.82 11.41 -9.22
C LEU A 418 4.87 10.55 -7.96
N HIS A 419 5.24 11.11 -6.81
CA HIS A 419 5.29 10.40 -5.53
C HIS A 419 3.89 9.97 -5.07
N ALA A 420 2.90 10.85 -5.22
CA ALA A 420 1.50 10.56 -4.91
C ALA A 420 0.94 9.46 -5.81
N LYS A 421 1.22 9.52 -7.12
CA LYS A 421 0.81 8.48 -8.08
C LYS A 421 1.45 7.14 -7.74
N LEU A 422 2.74 7.13 -7.41
CA LEU A 422 3.46 5.94 -6.97
C LEU A 422 2.87 5.38 -5.67
N ALA A 423 2.61 6.22 -4.67
CA ALA A 423 2.02 5.82 -3.40
C ALA A 423 0.65 5.17 -3.56
N ILE A 424 -0.22 5.74 -4.41
CA ILE A 424 -1.53 5.17 -4.74
C ILE A 424 -1.37 3.77 -5.35
N LEU A 425 -0.51 3.64 -6.36
CA LEU A 425 -0.29 2.37 -7.05
C LEU A 425 0.37 1.33 -6.16
N ASP A 426 1.35 1.70 -5.36
CA ASP A 426 2.06 0.78 -4.49
C ASP A 426 1.16 0.28 -3.34
N THR A 427 0.29 1.15 -2.81
CA THR A 427 -0.72 0.76 -1.81
C THR A 427 -1.64 -0.35 -2.32
N ILE A 428 -2.04 -0.32 -3.59
CA ILE A 428 -2.98 -1.31 -4.15
C ILE A 428 -2.28 -2.49 -4.83
N LEU A 429 -1.11 -2.29 -5.45
CA LEU A 429 -0.40 -3.31 -6.24
C LEU A 429 0.73 -4.01 -5.49
N ASN A 430 1.24 -3.45 -4.38
CA ASN A 430 2.42 -3.91 -3.66
C ASN A 430 3.64 -4.11 -4.59
N LEU A 431 4.20 -2.99 -5.04
CA LEU A 431 5.28 -2.90 -6.02
C LEU A 431 6.63 -3.23 -5.38
N GLU A 432 7.50 -3.90 -6.14
CA GLU A 432 8.89 -4.16 -5.73
C GLU A 432 9.85 -3.12 -6.28
N PHE A 433 10.88 -2.83 -5.50
CA PHE A 433 11.86 -1.78 -5.79
C PHE A 433 13.28 -2.32 -5.76
N HIS A 434 14.15 -1.75 -6.58
CA HIS A 434 15.58 -2.08 -6.56
C HIS A 434 16.28 -1.38 -5.38
N PRO A 435 16.75 -2.11 -4.35
CA PRO A 435 17.21 -1.51 -3.11
C PRO A 435 18.56 -0.79 -3.22
N PHE A 436 19.34 -1.04 -4.29
CA PHE A 436 20.73 -0.57 -4.39
C PHE A 436 20.93 0.74 -5.18
N ARG A 437 19.84 1.42 -5.59
CA ARG A 437 19.94 2.72 -6.27
C ARG A 437 19.79 3.85 -5.26
N ALA A 438 20.77 4.76 -5.19
CA ALA A 438 20.73 5.91 -4.28
C ALA A 438 19.48 6.79 -4.48
N GLN A 439 19.02 6.94 -5.73
CA GLN A 439 17.77 7.64 -6.07
C GLN A 439 16.55 6.94 -5.45
N THR A 440 16.54 5.61 -5.42
CA THR A 440 15.48 4.81 -4.79
C THR A 440 15.49 5.00 -3.28
N VAL A 441 16.66 5.09 -2.64
CA VAL A 441 16.73 5.38 -1.20
C VAL A 441 16.05 6.71 -0.89
N SER A 442 16.45 7.80 -1.55
CA SER A 442 15.84 9.13 -1.37
C SER A 442 14.33 9.13 -1.64
N LEU A 443 13.90 8.41 -2.69
CA LEU A 443 12.48 8.25 -3.02
C LEU A 443 11.71 7.57 -1.87
N MET A 444 12.28 6.55 -1.23
CA MET A 444 11.63 5.87 -0.10
C MET A 444 11.48 6.78 1.10
N GLU A 445 12.49 7.61 1.38
CA GLU A 445 12.44 8.58 2.48
C GLU A 445 11.27 9.56 2.28
N ASP A 446 11.15 10.10 1.07
CA ASP A 446 10.09 11.04 0.71
C ASP A 446 8.69 10.38 0.78
N LEU A 447 8.58 9.10 0.41
CA LEU A 447 7.34 8.35 0.54
C LEU A 447 6.97 8.07 2.01
N ILE A 448 7.94 7.84 2.90
CA ILE A 448 7.69 7.69 4.35
C ILE A 448 7.24 9.02 4.95
N SER A 449 7.95 10.10 4.63
CA SER A 449 7.69 11.41 5.23
C SER A 449 6.37 12.00 4.80
N SER A 450 5.98 11.78 3.54
CA SER A 450 4.90 12.54 2.92
C SER A 450 3.77 11.69 2.37
N HIS A 451 3.95 10.37 2.19
CA HIS A 451 2.96 9.53 1.50
C HIS A 451 2.59 8.26 2.27
N MET A 452 2.64 8.29 3.61
CA MET A 452 2.19 7.21 4.49
C MET A 452 2.91 5.86 4.30
N ARG A 453 4.07 5.81 3.63
CA ARG A 453 4.86 4.57 3.50
C ARG A 453 5.37 4.13 4.87
N THR A 454 5.43 2.82 5.11
CA THR A 454 5.89 2.26 6.38
C THR A 454 7.37 1.95 6.33
N ALA A 455 8.11 2.29 7.39
CA ALA A 455 9.43 1.76 7.66
C ALA A 455 9.31 0.47 8.49
N TYR A 456 9.68 -0.67 7.92
CA TYR A 456 9.59 -1.96 8.61
C TYR A 456 10.79 -2.20 9.52
N SER A 457 12.01 -1.96 9.01
CA SER A 457 13.24 -2.25 9.75
C SER A 457 14.44 -1.53 9.13
N ALA A 458 15.46 -1.25 9.95
CA ALA A 458 16.79 -0.88 9.48
C ALA A 458 17.72 -2.11 9.51
N PRO A 459 18.40 -2.46 8.41
CA PRO A 459 19.45 -3.48 8.41
C PRO A 459 20.60 -3.13 9.36
N ILE A 460 21.39 -4.13 9.76
CA ILE A 460 22.55 -3.95 10.67
C ILE A 460 23.55 -2.92 10.15
N HIS A 461 23.78 -2.86 8.83
CA HIS A 461 24.68 -1.91 8.18
C HIS A 461 24.05 -0.52 7.97
N ARG A 462 22.71 -0.42 8.06
CA ARG A 462 21.95 0.84 8.11
C ARG A 462 22.17 1.78 6.93
N GLU A 463 22.38 1.23 5.74
CA GLU A 463 22.54 2.02 4.52
C GLU A 463 21.20 2.43 3.90
N TYR A 464 20.12 1.73 4.27
CA TYR A 464 18.76 2.00 3.81
C TYR A 464 17.75 1.47 4.84
N LEU A 465 16.46 1.77 4.64
CA LEU A 465 15.36 1.17 5.40
C LEU A 465 14.62 0.14 4.54
N HIS A 466 14.24 -0.98 5.13
CA HIS A 466 13.21 -1.84 4.55
C HIS A 466 11.86 -1.14 4.71
N THR A 467 11.18 -0.85 3.60
CA THR A 467 9.98 -0.02 3.59
C THR A 467 8.93 -0.55 2.62
N GLY A 468 7.66 -0.24 2.86
CA GLY A 468 6.56 -0.67 2.01
C GLY A 468 5.21 -0.12 2.44
N TYR A 469 4.18 -0.45 1.67
CA TYR A 469 2.79 -0.27 2.08
C TYR A 469 2.25 -1.60 2.59
N PRO A 470 2.09 -1.78 3.92
CA PRO A 470 1.46 -2.97 4.45
C PRO A 470 -0.03 -2.96 4.08
N SER A 471 -0.70 -4.09 4.29
CA SER A 471 -2.14 -4.21 4.06
C SER A 471 -2.91 -3.28 5.01
N GLU A 472 -3.25 -2.08 4.56
CA GLU A 472 -4.03 -1.08 5.30
C GLU A 472 -5.32 -0.78 4.53
N PRO A 473 -6.44 -1.44 4.86
CA PRO A 473 -7.68 -1.33 4.08
C PRO A 473 -8.19 0.10 3.90
N VAL A 474 -8.02 0.97 4.91
CA VAL A 474 -8.40 2.39 4.82
C VAL A 474 -7.56 3.15 3.78
N LEU A 475 -6.25 2.89 3.72
CA LEU A 475 -5.38 3.49 2.71
C LEU A 475 -5.66 2.92 1.32
N ALA A 476 -5.92 1.62 1.21
CA ALA A 476 -6.30 0.99 -0.04
C ALA A 476 -7.64 1.53 -0.59
N ASP A 477 -8.64 1.69 0.28
CA ASP A 477 -9.92 2.31 -0.06
C ASP A 477 -9.75 3.78 -0.50
N ALA A 478 -8.88 4.54 0.18
CA ALA A 478 -8.50 5.90 -0.23
C ALA A 478 -7.76 5.95 -1.58
N ALA A 479 -6.87 4.99 -1.86
CA ALA A 479 -6.15 4.88 -3.12
C ALA A 479 -7.10 4.57 -4.30
N MET A 480 -8.06 3.65 -4.09
CA MET A 480 -9.11 3.34 -5.07
C MET A 480 -10.00 4.56 -5.34
N GLN A 481 -10.37 5.28 -4.27
CA GLN A 481 -11.10 6.54 -4.39
C GLN A 481 -10.32 7.59 -5.17
N ALA A 482 -9.00 7.68 -4.96
CA ALA A 482 -8.15 8.62 -5.69
C ALA A 482 -8.17 8.35 -7.20
N LEU A 483 -8.01 7.08 -7.61
CA LEU A 483 -8.12 6.67 -9.02
C LEU A 483 -9.49 7.05 -9.61
N TYR A 484 -10.58 6.72 -8.91
CA TYR A 484 -11.94 7.04 -9.36
C TYR A 484 -12.19 8.56 -9.51
N LEU A 485 -11.73 9.35 -8.55
CA LEU A 485 -11.88 10.80 -8.59
C LEU A 485 -11.04 11.42 -9.72
N THR A 486 -9.84 10.90 -9.98
CA THR A 486 -9.02 11.36 -11.12
C THR A 486 -9.74 11.14 -12.45
N GLU A 487 -10.36 9.98 -12.65
CA GLU A 487 -11.15 9.70 -13.87
C GLU A 487 -12.37 10.60 -13.98
N SER A 488 -13.08 10.79 -12.86
CA SER A 488 -14.31 11.59 -12.82
C SER A 488 -14.05 13.10 -12.99
N ALA A 489 -12.88 13.58 -12.58
CA ALA A 489 -12.50 14.99 -12.69
C ALA A 489 -12.04 15.38 -14.11
N SER A 490 -11.58 14.42 -14.91
CA SER A 490 -11.01 14.69 -16.22
C SER A 490 -12.10 14.89 -17.27
N LYS A 491 -12.25 16.12 -17.76
CA LYS A 491 -13.26 16.46 -18.79
C LYS A 491 -13.02 15.84 -20.17
N SER A 492 -11.95 15.08 -20.41
CA SER A 492 -11.75 14.36 -21.68
C SER A 492 -10.52 13.41 -21.73
N LEU A 493 -9.47 13.62 -20.93
CA LEU A 493 -8.14 13.04 -21.25
C LEU A 493 -7.76 11.76 -20.49
N VAL A 494 -8.26 11.55 -19.26
CA VAL A 494 -7.85 10.42 -18.42
C VAL A 494 -8.96 9.37 -18.37
N GLN A 495 -8.82 8.31 -19.17
CA GLN A 495 -9.81 7.23 -19.28
C GLN A 495 -9.42 5.98 -18.45
N ASP A 496 -8.15 5.86 -18.08
CA ASP A 496 -7.64 4.83 -17.16
C ASP A 496 -6.53 5.43 -16.28
N ALA A 497 -6.92 5.97 -15.13
CA ALA A 497 -5.99 6.64 -14.23
C ALA A 497 -4.86 5.72 -13.72
N ALA A 498 -5.15 4.42 -13.52
CA ALA A 498 -4.15 3.47 -13.04
C ALA A 498 -3.05 3.24 -14.08
N ALA A 499 -3.44 3.00 -15.35
CA ALA A 499 -2.49 2.80 -16.44
C ALA A 499 -1.64 4.04 -16.70
N GLU A 500 -2.24 5.24 -16.66
CA GLU A 500 -1.52 6.50 -16.81
C GLU A 500 -0.58 6.80 -15.64
N PHE A 501 -1.01 6.52 -14.42
CA PHE A 501 -0.13 6.69 -13.27
C PHE A 501 1.07 5.76 -13.41
N PHE A 502 0.86 4.51 -13.80
CA PHE A 502 1.90 3.51 -13.93
C PHE A 502 2.90 3.90 -15.03
N SER A 503 2.41 4.34 -16.20
CA SER A 503 3.28 4.78 -17.29
C SER A 503 4.09 6.02 -16.93
N SER A 504 3.53 6.93 -16.11
CA SER A 504 4.26 8.10 -15.62
C SER A 504 5.41 7.78 -14.67
N LEU A 505 5.48 6.57 -14.10
CA LEU A 505 6.54 6.17 -13.19
C LEU A 505 7.89 5.99 -13.89
N ASP A 506 7.93 5.87 -15.22
CA ASP A 506 9.18 5.79 -15.99
C ASP A 506 9.85 7.16 -16.23
N ALA A 507 9.44 8.18 -15.47
CA ALA A 507 9.96 9.53 -15.55
C ALA A 507 10.50 10.05 -14.21
N GLY A 508 11.33 11.09 -14.27
CA GLY A 508 11.78 11.84 -13.10
C GLY A 508 12.44 10.97 -12.00
N PRO A 509 12.13 11.21 -10.71
CA PRO A 509 12.78 10.51 -9.59
C PRO A 509 12.34 9.05 -9.43
N THR A 510 11.26 8.63 -10.09
CA THR A 510 10.75 7.25 -10.01
C THR A 510 11.32 6.36 -11.12
N LYS A 511 12.04 6.93 -12.10
CA LYS A 511 12.58 6.20 -13.25
C LYS A 511 13.51 5.08 -12.81
N GLY A 512 13.14 3.85 -13.17
CA GLY A 512 13.90 2.64 -12.82
C GLY A 512 13.98 2.35 -11.32
N ALA A 513 13.10 2.94 -10.50
CA ALA A 513 12.98 2.59 -9.09
C ALA A 513 12.29 1.24 -8.88
N ILE A 514 11.29 0.93 -9.72
CA ILE A 514 10.50 -0.30 -9.69
C ILE A 514 11.24 -1.40 -10.46
N ASP A 515 11.21 -2.62 -9.91
CA ASP A 515 11.75 -3.79 -10.60
C ASP A 515 10.93 -4.08 -11.87
N MET A 516 11.57 -3.86 -13.02
CA MET A 516 10.94 -4.03 -14.33
C MET A 516 10.78 -5.52 -14.70
N GLY A 517 11.41 -6.45 -13.98
CA GLY A 517 11.22 -7.90 -14.14
C GLY A 517 9.80 -8.37 -13.83
N GLN A 518 9.05 -7.61 -13.01
CA GLN A 518 7.65 -7.90 -12.64
C GLN A 518 6.61 -7.08 -13.42
N ARG A 519 6.97 -6.43 -14.54
CA ARG A 519 6.04 -5.61 -15.34
C ARG A 519 4.73 -6.34 -15.66
N GLY A 520 4.82 -7.59 -16.12
CA GLY A 520 3.63 -8.38 -16.45
C GLY A 520 2.73 -8.67 -15.25
N GLU A 521 3.33 -8.97 -14.10
CA GLU A 521 2.58 -9.21 -12.86
C GLU A 521 1.88 -7.95 -12.36
N ASN A 522 2.57 -6.81 -12.43
CA ASN A 522 2.01 -5.53 -12.03
C ASN A 522 0.86 -5.09 -12.96
N VAL A 523 1.00 -5.29 -14.28
CA VAL A 523 -0.08 -5.04 -15.24
C VAL A 523 -1.27 -5.98 -14.99
N ALA A 524 -1.04 -7.26 -14.71
CA ALA A 524 -2.12 -8.21 -14.39
C ALA A 524 -2.86 -7.82 -13.10
N LYS A 525 -2.13 -7.50 -12.01
CA LYS A 525 -2.70 -6.99 -10.76
C LYS A 525 -3.54 -5.73 -10.99
N MET A 526 -3.05 -4.80 -11.82
CA MET A 526 -3.78 -3.60 -12.20
C MET A 526 -5.09 -3.95 -12.92
N ILE A 527 -5.08 -4.84 -13.92
CA ILE A 527 -6.29 -5.30 -14.62
C ILE A 527 -7.30 -5.91 -13.64
N LEU A 528 -6.85 -6.74 -12.69
CA LEU A 528 -7.72 -7.36 -11.69
C LEU A 528 -8.39 -6.31 -10.79
N VAL A 529 -7.64 -5.33 -10.30
CA VAL A 529 -8.17 -4.22 -9.48
C VAL A 529 -9.13 -3.34 -10.28
N ARG A 530 -8.82 -3.03 -11.55
CA ARG A 530 -9.69 -2.29 -12.47
C ARG A 530 -11.02 -2.98 -12.71
N ALA A 531 -10.99 -4.30 -12.94
CA ALA A 531 -12.19 -5.11 -13.08
C ALA A 531 -13.05 -5.07 -11.82
N TYR A 532 -12.41 -5.18 -10.64
CA TYR A 532 -13.08 -5.06 -9.35
C TYR A 532 -13.73 -3.69 -9.14
N MET A 533 -13.00 -2.59 -9.37
CA MET A 533 -13.55 -1.23 -9.27
C MET A 533 -14.76 -1.04 -10.18
N THR A 534 -14.66 -1.53 -11.42
CA THR A 534 -15.76 -1.46 -12.40
C THR A 534 -16.98 -2.23 -11.91
N ALA A 535 -16.78 -3.42 -11.33
CA ALA A 535 -17.84 -4.26 -10.80
C ALA A 535 -18.54 -3.66 -9.57
N VAL A 536 -17.76 -3.11 -8.62
CA VAL A 536 -18.30 -2.44 -7.42
C VAL A 536 -19.12 -1.21 -7.84
N ARG A 537 -18.59 -0.38 -8.75
CA ARG A 537 -19.31 0.80 -9.26
C ARG A 537 -20.61 0.44 -9.97
N ALA A 538 -20.62 -0.67 -10.73
CA ALA A 538 -21.82 -1.13 -11.41
C ALA A 538 -22.90 -1.64 -10.42
N ALA A 539 -22.48 -2.17 -9.27
CA ALA A 539 -23.39 -2.64 -8.23
C ALA A 539 -23.93 -1.47 -7.36
N ASP A 540 -23.14 -0.42 -7.16
CA ASP A 540 -23.47 0.73 -6.31
C ASP A 540 -24.06 1.92 -7.10
N MET A 541 -25.13 1.67 -7.86
CA MET A 541 -25.81 2.68 -8.70
C MET A 541 -26.50 3.83 -7.90
N GLN A 542 -26.51 3.77 -6.57
CA GLN A 542 -27.26 4.71 -5.71
C GLN A 542 -26.37 5.75 -5.00
N SER A 543 -25.06 5.53 -4.91
CA SER A 543 -24.15 6.37 -4.13
C SER A 543 -23.42 7.39 -5.01
N TYR A 544 -23.91 8.63 -5.04
CA TYR A 544 -23.23 9.72 -5.74
C TYR A 544 -21.94 10.14 -4.99
N GLY A 545 -20.80 9.54 -5.37
CA GLY A 545 -19.45 10.04 -5.07
C GLY A 545 -18.71 9.41 -3.87
N ASP A 546 -19.40 8.69 -2.98
CA ASP A 546 -18.83 8.05 -1.79
C ASP A 546 -18.90 6.52 -1.88
N LEU A 547 -18.20 5.94 -2.87
CA LEU A 547 -18.23 4.49 -3.14
C LEU A 547 -17.49 3.70 -2.05
N ASN A 548 -18.15 2.72 -1.44
CA ASN A 548 -17.48 1.81 -0.51
C ASN A 548 -16.74 0.71 -1.28
N TRP A 549 -15.46 0.92 -1.59
CA TRP A 549 -14.65 -0.04 -2.34
C TRP A 549 -14.44 -1.35 -1.59
N SER A 550 -14.50 -1.31 -0.26
CA SER A 550 -14.40 -2.50 0.58
C SER A 550 -15.68 -3.33 0.62
N SER A 551 -16.80 -2.88 0.04
CA SER A 551 -18.06 -3.65 0.04
C SER A 551 -18.00 -4.96 -0.76
N GLY A 552 -17.13 -5.02 -1.77
CA GLY A 552 -17.06 -6.15 -2.69
C GLY A 552 -18.17 -6.16 -3.75
N CYS A 553 -18.18 -7.21 -4.54
CA CYS A 553 -19.20 -7.43 -5.57
C CYS A 553 -19.44 -8.93 -5.76
N SER A 554 -20.52 -9.30 -6.45
CA SER A 554 -20.72 -10.71 -6.80
C SER A 554 -19.62 -11.19 -7.75
N LEU A 555 -19.21 -12.45 -7.61
CA LEU A 555 -18.19 -13.03 -8.50
C LEU A 555 -18.59 -12.94 -9.97
N VAL A 556 -19.88 -13.13 -10.26
CA VAL A 556 -20.43 -13.03 -11.63
C VAL A 556 -20.24 -11.62 -12.19
N THR A 557 -20.53 -10.58 -11.41
CA THR A 557 -20.31 -9.19 -11.86
C THR A 557 -18.83 -8.90 -12.03
N PHE A 558 -17.97 -9.36 -11.11
CA PHE A 558 -16.52 -9.25 -11.24
C PHE A 558 -16.00 -9.88 -12.53
N LEU A 559 -16.37 -11.13 -12.83
CA LEU A 559 -15.94 -11.82 -14.05
C LEU A 559 -16.49 -11.17 -15.32
N LYS A 560 -17.72 -10.63 -15.29
CA LYS A 560 -18.27 -9.82 -16.39
C LYS A 560 -17.45 -8.56 -16.64
N SER A 561 -17.05 -7.85 -15.58
CA SER A 561 -16.22 -6.66 -15.68
C SER A 561 -14.78 -6.97 -16.12
N LEU A 562 -14.25 -8.12 -15.71
CA LEU A 562 -12.93 -8.60 -16.14
C LEU A 562 -12.93 -9.01 -17.61
N THR A 563 -13.99 -9.64 -18.10
CA THR A 563 -14.05 -10.27 -19.42
C THR A 563 -14.60 -9.33 -20.48
N GLY A 564 -13.92 -9.21 -21.62
CA GLY A 564 -14.42 -8.45 -22.76
C GLY A 564 -15.78 -8.96 -23.24
N ARG A 565 -16.65 -8.04 -23.69
CA ARG A 565 -18.09 -8.30 -23.89
C ARG A 565 -18.38 -9.56 -24.72
N LYS A 566 -17.58 -9.82 -25.76
CA LYS A 566 -17.73 -10.98 -26.66
C LYS A 566 -17.56 -12.33 -25.98
N PHE A 567 -16.80 -12.40 -24.88
CA PHE A 567 -16.45 -13.65 -24.21
C PHE A 567 -17.18 -13.86 -22.88
N GLN A 568 -18.06 -12.94 -22.47
CA GLN A 568 -18.74 -13.03 -21.18
C GLN A 568 -19.60 -14.29 -21.05
N GLU A 569 -20.41 -14.61 -22.07
CA GLU A 569 -21.24 -15.83 -22.07
C GLU A 569 -20.37 -17.08 -22.02
N LEU A 570 -19.28 -17.14 -22.81
CA LEU A 570 -18.32 -18.25 -22.79
C LEU A 570 -17.76 -18.51 -21.39
N VAL A 571 -17.37 -17.45 -20.66
CA VAL A 571 -16.83 -17.56 -19.30
C VAL A 571 -17.90 -17.98 -18.30
N LEU A 572 -19.10 -17.39 -18.37
CA LEU A 572 -20.16 -17.62 -17.39
C LEU A 572 -20.88 -18.96 -17.57
N ASP A 573 -20.93 -19.48 -18.80
CA ASP A 573 -21.60 -20.73 -19.13
C ASP A 573 -20.64 -21.93 -19.13
N CYS A 574 -19.34 -21.71 -18.89
CA CYS A 574 -18.38 -22.80 -18.81
C CYS A 574 -18.70 -23.75 -17.65
N LYS A 575 -18.39 -25.03 -17.87
CA LYS A 575 -18.58 -26.11 -16.91
C LYS A 575 -17.23 -26.56 -16.33
N PRO A 576 -17.22 -27.21 -15.15
CA PRO A 576 -15.98 -27.65 -14.55
C PRO A 576 -15.24 -28.64 -15.46
N ASN A 577 -13.96 -28.41 -15.73
CA ASN A 577 -13.19 -29.16 -16.73
C ASN A 577 -12.59 -30.48 -16.20
N ASN A 578 -12.81 -30.78 -14.92
CA ASN A 578 -12.35 -32.00 -14.26
C ASN A 578 -13.50 -32.93 -13.84
N LEU A 579 -14.74 -32.61 -14.22
CA LEU A 579 -15.95 -33.42 -13.99
C LEU A 579 -16.63 -33.71 -15.33
N LEU A 580 -17.47 -34.75 -15.38
CA LEU A 580 -18.26 -35.02 -16.57
C LEU A 580 -19.24 -33.87 -16.84
N ALA A 581 -19.53 -33.61 -18.11
CA ALA A 581 -20.43 -32.52 -18.51
C ALA A 581 -21.85 -32.62 -17.90
N SER A 582 -22.29 -33.83 -17.57
CA SER A 582 -23.58 -34.13 -16.91
C SER A 582 -23.57 -33.85 -15.40
N GLU A 583 -22.40 -33.80 -14.77
CA GLU A 583 -22.22 -33.65 -13.32
C GLU A 583 -21.90 -32.20 -12.93
N GLY A 584 -21.36 -31.41 -13.86
CA GLY A 584 -20.97 -30.03 -13.64
C GLY A 584 -22.04 -28.99 -13.99
N GLN A 585 -22.26 -28.03 -13.09
CA GLN A 585 -23.08 -26.84 -13.33
C GLN A 585 -22.30 -25.74 -14.07
N PRO A 586 -22.96 -24.88 -14.86
CA PRO A 586 -22.37 -23.65 -15.38
C PRO A 586 -21.79 -22.76 -14.26
N LEU A 587 -20.70 -22.04 -14.54
CA LEU A 587 -20.02 -21.18 -13.58
C LEU A 587 -20.98 -20.19 -12.92
N LYS A 588 -21.84 -19.52 -13.70
CA LYS A 588 -22.82 -18.55 -13.19
C LYS A 588 -23.80 -19.15 -12.18
N GLU A 589 -24.10 -20.44 -12.29
CA GLU A 589 -25.03 -21.13 -11.39
C GLU A 589 -24.30 -21.61 -10.13
N ALA A 590 -23.14 -22.25 -10.29
CA ALA A 590 -22.32 -22.73 -9.18
C ALA A 590 -21.86 -21.60 -8.24
N PHE A 591 -21.70 -20.40 -8.78
CA PHE A 591 -21.25 -19.21 -8.06
C PHE A 591 -22.32 -18.12 -7.94
N ALA A 592 -23.60 -18.44 -8.14
CA ALA A 592 -24.70 -17.47 -8.16
C ALA A 592 -24.80 -16.61 -6.89
N ARG A 593 -24.45 -17.20 -5.74
CA ARG A 593 -24.49 -16.56 -4.41
C ARG A 593 -23.12 -16.17 -3.88
N SER A 594 -22.11 -16.16 -4.74
CA SER A 594 -20.73 -15.94 -4.31
C SER A 594 -20.31 -14.47 -4.41
N TRP A 595 -19.33 -14.10 -3.58
CA TRP A 595 -18.87 -12.74 -3.40
C TRP A 595 -17.35 -12.65 -3.44
N VAL A 596 -16.85 -11.56 -4.03
CA VAL A 596 -15.43 -11.24 -4.12
C VAL A 596 -15.19 -9.89 -3.46
N ARG A 597 -14.12 -9.81 -2.65
CA ARG A 597 -13.80 -8.64 -1.85
C ARG A 597 -12.29 -8.47 -1.71
N PHE A 598 -11.71 -7.58 -2.50
CA PHE A 598 -10.30 -7.19 -2.41
C PHE A 598 -10.08 -5.78 -2.95
N THR A 599 -9.38 -4.92 -2.22
CA THR A 599 -9.02 -3.57 -2.66
C THR A 599 -7.53 -3.42 -2.99
N HIS A 600 -6.71 -4.34 -2.50
CA HIS A 600 -5.26 -4.30 -2.64
C HIS A 600 -4.65 -5.71 -2.52
N PHE A 601 -3.36 -5.80 -2.83
CA PHE A 601 -2.57 -7.02 -2.74
C PHE A 601 -1.62 -7.02 -1.53
N GLY A 602 -1.56 -8.16 -0.83
CA GLY A 602 -0.57 -8.45 0.21
C GLY A 602 0.37 -9.57 -0.24
N ARG A 603 1.65 -9.48 0.11
CA ARG A 603 2.67 -10.46 -0.33
C ARG A 603 2.79 -11.62 0.65
N ALA A 604 2.78 -12.84 0.12
CA ALA A 604 3.05 -14.04 0.90
C ALA A 604 4.56 -14.23 1.13
N ALA A 605 4.92 -14.64 2.35
CA ALA A 605 6.29 -15.04 2.68
C ALA A 605 6.54 -16.54 2.47
N ASP A 606 5.48 -17.35 2.54
CA ASP A 606 5.51 -18.81 2.43
C ASP A 606 4.29 -19.36 1.67
N ASP A 607 4.21 -20.69 1.54
CA ASP A 607 3.15 -21.41 0.85
C ASP A 607 1.81 -21.43 1.62
N GLY A 608 1.78 -21.00 2.88
CA GLY A 608 0.58 -20.96 3.71
C GLY A 608 -0.48 -19.97 3.20
N ALA A 609 -0.07 -18.96 2.43
CA ALA A 609 -0.95 -17.93 1.89
C ALA A 609 -1.92 -18.44 0.80
N VAL A 610 -1.61 -19.56 0.13
CA VAL A 610 -2.45 -20.13 -0.94
C VAL A 610 -3.33 -21.25 -0.37
N THR A 611 -4.07 -20.94 0.70
CA THR A 611 -4.99 -21.85 1.38
C THR A 611 -6.34 -21.20 1.63
N THR A 612 -7.42 -21.98 1.77
CA THR A 612 -8.74 -21.44 2.10
C THR A 612 -8.79 -20.75 3.46
N SER A 613 -7.95 -21.16 4.42
CA SER A 613 -7.81 -20.50 5.71
C SER A 613 -7.20 -19.10 5.58
N ALA A 614 -6.10 -18.98 4.84
CA ALA A 614 -5.50 -17.69 4.52
C ALA A 614 -6.45 -16.82 3.68
N ALA A 615 -7.17 -17.42 2.73
CA ALA A 615 -8.18 -16.73 1.94
C ALA A 615 -9.31 -16.15 2.80
N CYS A 616 -9.72 -16.82 3.89
CA CYS A 616 -10.65 -16.24 4.86
C CYS A 616 -10.08 -14.97 5.50
N ALA A 617 -8.84 -15.02 5.99
CA ALA A 617 -8.19 -13.85 6.58
C ALA A 617 -8.07 -12.69 5.58
N ALA A 618 -7.68 -13.00 4.33
CA ALA A 618 -7.59 -12.03 3.26
C ALA A 618 -8.96 -11.42 2.90
N PHE A 619 -10.02 -12.25 2.82
CA PHE A 619 -11.38 -11.78 2.56
C PHE A 619 -11.89 -10.85 3.66
N VAL A 620 -11.63 -11.18 4.94
CA VAL A 620 -11.99 -10.34 6.10
C VAL A 620 -11.24 -8.99 6.06
N ARG A 621 -9.97 -9.00 5.63
CA ARG A 621 -9.14 -7.80 5.49
C ARG A 621 -9.34 -7.03 4.17
N ALA A 622 -10.21 -7.50 3.26
CA ALA A 622 -10.40 -6.92 1.92
C ALA A 622 -9.12 -6.91 1.07
N MET A 623 -8.33 -7.98 1.11
CA MET A 623 -7.10 -8.10 0.32
C MET A 623 -7.06 -9.40 -0.49
N SER A 624 -6.15 -9.45 -1.45
CA SER A 624 -5.76 -10.67 -2.17
C SER A 624 -4.28 -10.94 -1.97
N PHE A 625 -3.85 -12.20 -2.04
CA PHE A 625 -2.44 -12.55 -1.89
C PHE A 625 -1.70 -12.56 -3.22
N ILE A 626 -0.48 -12.03 -3.21
CA ILE A 626 0.58 -12.36 -4.17
C ILE A 626 1.25 -13.63 -3.66
N GLY A 627 1.44 -14.62 -4.53
CA GLY A 627 2.15 -15.85 -4.22
C GLY A 627 3.59 -15.57 -3.76
N TRP A 628 4.13 -16.44 -2.92
CA TRP A 628 5.53 -16.34 -2.48
C TRP A 628 6.49 -16.71 -3.62
N LEU A 629 7.76 -16.31 -3.53
CA LEU A 629 8.73 -16.41 -4.63
C LEU A 629 8.94 -17.82 -5.19
N SER A 630 8.78 -18.85 -4.36
CA SER A 630 8.93 -20.26 -4.78
C SER A 630 7.59 -20.95 -5.04
N GLN A 631 6.48 -20.20 -5.04
CA GLN A 631 5.17 -20.74 -5.34
C GLN A 631 5.16 -21.28 -6.76
N LYS A 632 4.99 -22.59 -6.88
CA LYS A 632 4.80 -23.19 -8.20
C LYS A 632 3.38 -22.88 -8.66
N SER A 633 3.28 -22.30 -9.86
CA SER A 633 2.07 -22.23 -10.67
C SER A 633 0.96 -21.25 -10.27
N VAL A 634 1.09 -20.50 -9.17
CA VAL A 634 0.10 -19.48 -8.75
C VAL A 634 0.83 -18.20 -8.35
N ASP A 635 0.51 -17.11 -9.04
CA ASP A 635 1.12 -15.80 -8.81
C ASP A 635 0.20 -14.90 -7.96
N VAL A 636 -1.13 -15.06 -8.08
CA VAL A 636 -2.12 -14.33 -7.28
C VAL A 636 -3.25 -15.26 -6.82
N CYS A 637 -3.73 -15.06 -5.58
CA CYS A 637 -4.83 -15.81 -4.97
C CYS A 637 -5.93 -14.85 -4.49
N ILE A 638 -7.08 -14.83 -5.18
CA ILE A 638 -8.22 -13.95 -4.86
C ILE A 638 -9.27 -14.74 -4.09
N PRO A 639 -9.65 -14.34 -2.86
CA PRO A 639 -10.67 -15.03 -2.08
C PRO A 639 -12.09 -14.92 -2.67
N ILE A 640 -12.88 -15.99 -2.51
CA ILE A 640 -14.29 -16.08 -2.89
C ILE A 640 -15.09 -16.59 -1.69
N LEU A 641 -16.03 -15.79 -1.19
CA LEU A 641 -17.08 -16.29 -0.28
C LEU A 641 -18.13 -17.00 -1.13
N LEU A 642 -18.36 -18.29 -0.90
CA LEU A 642 -19.22 -19.10 -1.77
C LEU A 642 -20.72 -18.79 -1.62
N ASP A 643 -21.17 -18.52 -0.40
CA ASP A 643 -22.56 -18.20 -0.08
C ASP A 643 -22.65 -17.03 0.89
N ILE A 644 -23.19 -15.92 0.42
CA ILE A 644 -23.34 -14.67 1.19
C ILE A 644 -24.24 -14.77 2.42
N ASP A 645 -25.16 -15.75 2.48
CA ASP A 645 -26.07 -15.92 3.63
C ASP A 645 -25.43 -16.74 4.76
N LYS A 646 -24.22 -17.27 4.54
CA LYS A 646 -23.51 -18.11 5.50
C LYS A 646 -22.33 -17.36 6.12
N PRO A 647 -21.93 -17.69 7.35
CA PRO A 647 -20.76 -17.09 8.00
C PRO A 647 -19.46 -17.30 7.20
N ILE A 648 -18.52 -16.38 7.41
CA ILE A 648 -17.19 -16.39 6.80
C ILE A 648 -16.35 -17.47 7.50
N THR A 649 -16.29 -18.64 6.88
CA THR A 649 -15.56 -19.81 7.38
C THR A 649 -14.74 -20.45 6.27
N GLU A 650 -13.72 -21.24 6.63
CA GLU A 650 -12.93 -21.99 5.65
C GLU A 650 -13.81 -22.93 4.81
N ALA A 651 -14.90 -23.46 5.38
CA ALA A 651 -15.89 -24.29 4.68
C ALA A 651 -16.70 -23.51 3.63
N ASN A 652 -16.88 -22.20 3.81
CA ASN A 652 -17.61 -21.32 2.89
C ASN A 652 -16.66 -20.47 2.02
N MET A 653 -15.39 -20.85 1.95
CA MET A 653 -14.36 -20.10 1.23
C MET A 653 -13.79 -20.92 0.07
N SER A 654 -13.51 -20.21 -1.03
CA SER A 654 -12.79 -20.71 -2.20
C SER A 654 -11.93 -19.59 -2.78
N THR A 655 -11.31 -19.80 -3.94
CA THR A 655 -10.37 -18.85 -4.54
C THR A 655 -10.41 -18.83 -6.06
N ILE A 656 -10.05 -17.69 -6.64
CA ILE A 656 -9.51 -17.61 -8.00
C ILE A 656 -7.99 -17.73 -7.88
N LEU A 657 -7.44 -18.81 -8.42
CA LEU A 657 -5.99 -19.02 -8.53
C LEU A 657 -5.53 -18.47 -9.86
N VAL A 658 -4.75 -17.40 -9.83
CA VAL A 658 -4.31 -16.68 -11.02
C VAL A 658 -2.84 -17.00 -11.30
N GLN A 659 -2.55 -17.37 -12.54
CA GLN A 659 -1.20 -17.52 -13.06
C GLN A 659 -0.97 -16.51 -14.18
N ILE A 660 0.14 -15.77 -14.10
CA ILE A 660 0.51 -14.68 -14.98
C ILE A 660 1.68 -15.13 -15.85
N LYS A 661 1.57 -14.90 -17.16
CA LYS A 661 2.60 -15.27 -18.13
C LYS A 661 2.81 -14.14 -19.14
N LEU A 662 4.08 -13.92 -19.49
CA LEU A 662 4.53 -12.94 -20.48
C LEU A 662 5.11 -13.60 -21.74
N ARG A 663 4.60 -14.78 -22.12
CA ARG A 663 5.10 -15.50 -23.29
C ARG A 663 4.42 -15.02 -24.57
N SER A 664 5.13 -15.13 -25.69
CA SER A 664 4.62 -14.85 -27.04
C SER A 664 3.72 -15.98 -27.58
N LYS A 665 3.85 -17.21 -27.06
CA LYS A 665 3.11 -18.41 -27.47
C LYS A 665 2.26 -18.98 -26.32
N LYS A 666 1.10 -19.55 -26.66
CA LYS A 666 0.18 -20.20 -25.69
C LYS A 666 0.85 -21.40 -25.03
N GLY A 667 0.76 -21.49 -23.70
CA GLY A 667 1.07 -22.72 -22.95
C GLY A 667 -0.19 -23.47 -22.49
N SER A 668 -0.06 -24.76 -22.20
CA SER A 668 -1.06 -25.50 -21.43
C SER A 668 -0.66 -25.46 -19.96
N TYR A 669 -1.55 -25.00 -19.09
CA TYR A 669 -1.29 -24.86 -17.67
C TYR A 669 -2.38 -25.59 -16.89
N GLU A 670 -1.96 -26.46 -15.97
CA GLU A 670 -2.89 -27.13 -15.08
C GLU A 670 -2.63 -26.68 -13.63
N ILE A 671 -3.51 -25.79 -13.15
CA ILE A 671 -3.57 -25.42 -11.74
C ILE A 671 -4.51 -26.42 -11.06
N ASP A 672 -3.99 -27.18 -10.10
CA ASP A 672 -4.73 -28.20 -9.37
C ASP A 672 -4.70 -27.86 -7.87
N ALA A 673 -5.87 -27.54 -7.32
CA ALA A 673 -6.05 -27.19 -5.92
C ALA A 673 -5.51 -28.26 -4.96
N LYS A 674 -5.55 -29.55 -5.33
CA LYS A 674 -5.01 -30.64 -4.51
C LYS A 674 -3.48 -30.64 -4.48
N LYS A 675 -2.83 -30.38 -5.62
CA LYS A 675 -1.36 -30.28 -5.70
C LYS A 675 -0.82 -29.07 -4.94
N ILE A 676 -1.61 -28.01 -4.87
CA ILE A 676 -1.26 -26.75 -4.18
C ILE A 676 -1.58 -26.83 -2.68
N GLY A 677 -2.48 -27.72 -2.25
CA GLY A 677 -2.93 -27.79 -0.86
C GLY A 677 -3.91 -26.67 -0.48
N LEU A 678 -4.67 -26.16 -1.47
CA LEU A 678 -5.61 -25.05 -1.28
C LEU A 678 -6.66 -25.37 -0.20
N PHE A 679 -7.36 -26.48 -0.39
CA PHE A 679 -8.33 -26.99 0.56
C PHE A 679 -7.62 -27.86 1.61
N PRO A 680 -8.11 -27.89 2.87
CA PRO A 680 -7.58 -28.82 3.85
C PRO A 680 -7.66 -30.27 3.34
N PRO A 681 -6.84 -31.20 3.82
CA PRO A 681 -7.08 -32.62 3.61
C PRO A 681 -8.22 -33.13 4.51
N PRO A 682 -9.07 -34.08 4.04
CA PRO A 682 -10.06 -34.74 4.90
C PRO A 682 -9.41 -35.39 6.14
N GLY A 683 -10.03 -35.23 7.31
CA GLY A 683 -9.51 -35.77 8.57
C GLY A 683 -8.26 -35.08 9.13
N SER A 684 -7.74 -34.04 8.46
CA SER A 684 -6.67 -33.21 9.01
C SER A 684 -7.16 -32.36 10.19
N SER A 685 -6.23 -31.81 10.98
CA SER A 685 -6.55 -30.84 12.03
C SER A 685 -7.25 -29.57 11.52
N ARG A 686 -7.12 -29.27 10.22
CA ARG A 686 -7.78 -28.16 9.51
C ARG A 686 -9.11 -28.55 8.85
N ASP A 687 -9.55 -29.81 8.97
CA ASP A 687 -10.81 -30.26 8.41
C ASP A 687 -12.00 -29.70 9.21
N CYS A 688 -12.45 -28.51 8.80
CA CYS A 688 -13.59 -27.81 9.38
C CYS A 688 -14.93 -28.57 9.23
N MET A 689 -15.01 -29.57 8.35
CA MET A 689 -16.22 -30.40 8.20
C MET A 689 -16.20 -31.64 9.11
N LYS A 690 -15.13 -31.86 9.89
CA LYS A 690 -14.94 -33.00 10.79
C LYS A 690 -15.19 -34.34 10.09
N THR A 691 -14.72 -34.48 8.86
CA THR A 691 -14.91 -35.69 8.07
C THR A 691 -14.16 -36.85 8.74
N LYS A 692 -14.84 -37.98 8.97
CA LYS A 692 -14.18 -39.16 9.57
C LYS A 692 -13.09 -39.66 8.62
N MET A 693 -11.91 -39.96 9.14
CA MET A 693 -10.82 -40.60 8.41
C MET A 693 -11.34 -41.83 7.64
N GLY A 694 -11.19 -41.83 6.32
CA GLY A 694 -11.64 -42.92 5.44
C GLY A 694 -13.07 -42.81 4.89
N VAL A 695 -13.83 -41.77 5.22
CA VAL A 695 -15.14 -41.48 4.59
C VAL A 695 -15.03 -40.18 3.79
N GLU A 696 -14.87 -40.28 2.47
CA GLU A 696 -14.97 -39.12 1.57
C GLU A 696 -16.45 -38.70 1.50
N SER A 697 -16.83 -37.59 2.17
CA SER A 697 -18.19 -37.05 2.01
C SER A 697 -18.28 -36.25 0.71
N GLU A 698 -19.28 -36.52 -0.13
CA GLU A 698 -19.53 -35.75 -1.38
C GLU A 698 -19.62 -34.24 -1.10
N LYS A 699 -20.17 -33.87 0.07
CA LYS A 699 -20.26 -32.48 0.54
C LYS A 699 -18.89 -31.82 0.69
N TYR A 700 -17.86 -32.55 1.12
CA TYR A 700 -16.49 -32.04 1.26
C TYR A 700 -15.93 -31.54 -0.08
N PHE A 701 -16.06 -32.38 -1.10
CA PHE A 701 -15.53 -32.16 -2.44
C PHE A 701 -16.46 -31.32 -3.33
N SER A 702 -17.52 -30.74 -2.77
CA SER A 702 -18.47 -29.91 -3.52
C SER A 702 -17.98 -28.47 -3.78
N ARG A 703 -16.95 -28.00 -3.06
CA ARG A 703 -16.51 -26.60 -3.13
C ARG A 703 -15.84 -26.30 -4.47
N PRO A 704 -16.44 -25.45 -5.34
CA PRO A 704 -15.87 -25.12 -6.64
C PRO A 704 -14.75 -24.09 -6.52
N TYR A 705 -13.79 -24.08 -7.44
CA TYR A 705 -12.74 -23.05 -7.54
C TYR A 705 -12.45 -22.67 -9.00
N ILE A 706 -11.82 -21.52 -9.20
CA ILE A 706 -11.46 -21.01 -10.53
C ILE A 706 -9.95 -21.02 -10.67
N SER A 707 -9.45 -21.54 -11.79
CA SER A 707 -8.07 -21.33 -12.24
C SER A 707 -8.06 -20.40 -13.44
N LEU A 708 -7.37 -19.27 -13.32
CA LEU A 708 -7.29 -18.23 -14.33
C LEU A 708 -5.84 -18.06 -14.79
N VAL A 709 -5.59 -18.25 -16.09
CA VAL A 709 -4.30 -17.91 -16.69
C VAL A 709 -4.43 -16.59 -17.44
N MET A 710 -3.56 -15.63 -17.14
CA MET A 710 -3.44 -14.34 -17.83
C MET A 710 -2.13 -14.33 -18.62
N GLU A 711 -2.21 -14.60 -19.92
CA GLU A 711 -1.04 -14.62 -20.82
C GLU A 711 -1.00 -13.33 -21.64
N LEU A 712 -0.34 -12.30 -21.08
CA LEU A 712 -0.45 -10.92 -21.55
C LEU A 712 0.44 -10.61 -22.77
N GLY A 713 1.48 -11.42 -23.01
CA GLY A 713 2.45 -11.23 -24.10
C GLY A 713 2.02 -11.74 -25.49
N VAL A 714 0.91 -12.49 -25.57
CA VAL A 714 0.43 -13.07 -26.83
C VAL A 714 0.01 -11.97 -27.81
N GLY A 715 0.62 -11.99 -29.00
CA GLY A 715 0.36 -11.01 -30.06
C GLY A 715 1.15 -9.70 -29.96
N LYS A 716 2.12 -9.58 -29.01
CA LYS A 716 2.85 -8.32 -28.75
C LYS A 716 4.38 -8.42 -28.81
N ILE A 717 4.97 -9.61 -28.68
CA ILE A 717 6.44 -9.79 -28.77
C ILE A 717 6.78 -10.14 -30.22
N ARG A 718 7.54 -9.26 -30.92
CA ARG A 718 8.24 -9.61 -32.16
C ARG A 718 9.10 -10.85 -31.87
N ASP A 719 9.00 -11.86 -32.72
CA ASP A 719 9.49 -13.24 -32.57
C ASP A 719 10.95 -13.40 -32.07
N THR A 720 11.20 -13.18 -30.77
CA THR A 720 12.41 -13.71 -30.12
C THR A 720 12.13 -15.17 -29.75
N LYS A 721 12.33 -16.09 -30.71
CA LYS A 721 12.23 -17.54 -30.48
C LYS A 721 13.31 -17.97 -29.47
N SER A 722 12.97 -18.14 -28.20
CA SER A 722 13.81 -18.94 -27.30
C SER A 722 13.71 -20.42 -27.72
N VAL A 723 14.77 -20.99 -28.26
CA VAL A 723 14.78 -22.38 -28.75
C VAL A 723 14.94 -23.43 -27.62
N PHE A 724 15.23 -23.00 -26.39
CA PHE A 724 15.80 -23.88 -25.36
C PHE A 724 14.86 -24.80 -24.56
N VAL A 725 13.67 -25.20 -25.05
CA VAL A 725 12.81 -26.11 -24.25
C VAL A 725 12.34 -27.39 -24.94
N GLN A 726 12.61 -27.63 -26.23
CA GLN A 726 11.87 -28.69 -26.93
C GLN A 726 12.55 -30.04 -27.21
N GLU A 727 13.87 -30.26 -27.03
CA GLU A 727 14.47 -31.50 -27.60
C GLU A 727 14.96 -32.59 -26.63
N HIS A 728 14.95 -32.41 -25.30
CA HIS A 728 15.52 -33.44 -24.40
C HIS A 728 14.64 -33.95 -23.24
N LEU A 729 13.32 -33.90 -23.35
CA LEU A 729 12.44 -34.65 -22.43
C LEU A 729 11.56 -35.73 -23.08
N ASP A 730 11.59 -35.89 -24.40
CA ASP A 730 10.71 -36.82 -25.13
C ASP A 730 11.40 -38.12 -25.60
N GLN A 731 12.17 -38.79 -24.75
CA GLN A 731 12.64 -40.15 -25.04
C GLN A 731 12.19 -41.23 -24.06
N ASN A 732 11.39 -40.93 -23.03
CA ASN A 732 10.81 -41.97 -22.17
C ASN A 732 9.37 -41.67 -21.75
N SER A 733 8.44 -41.71 -22.70
CA SER A 733 7.00 -41.89 -22.43
C SER A 733 6.29 -42.40 -23.68
N GLN A 734 6.40 -43.69 -23.96
CA GLN A 734 5.41 -44.36 -24.80
C GLN A 734 4.11 -44.50 -24.00
N ALA A 735 3.10 -43.65 -24.27
CA ALA A 735 1.70 -44.00 -24.08
C ALA A 735 0.75 -43.01 -24.82
N VAL A 736 0.34 -43.44 -26.01
CA VAL A 736 -0.96 -43.20 -26.68
C VAL A 736 -1.45 -41.74 -26.79
N SER A 737 -1.13 -41.18 -27.95
CA SER A 737 -1.67 -39.96 -28.54
C SER A 737 -3.12 -40.11 -29.01
N THR A 738 -4.01 -39.20 -28.58
CA THR A 738 -5.00 -38.57 -29.47
C THR A 738 -5.34 -37.17 -28.93
N SER A 739 -4.62 -36.14 -29.34
CA SER A 739 -5.03 -34.75 -29.15
C SER A 739 -4.98 -34.02 -30.49
N ASN A 740 -6.15 -33.52 -30.91
CA ASN A 740 -6.31 -32.65 -32.06
C ASN A 740 -5.34 -31.48 -32.00
N LYS A 741 -4.52 -31.34 -33.04
CA LYS A 741 -3.67 -30.17 -33.29
C LYS A 741 -4.57 -28.95 -33.48
N VAL A 742 -4.47 -27.96 -32.59
CA VAL A 742 -5.02 -26.61 -32.81
C VAL A 742 -3.84 -25.67 -33.05
N SER A 743 -3.85 -25.02 -34.20
CA SER A 743 -2.88 -24.03 -34.67
C SER A 743 -2.86 -22.77 -33.76
N PRO A 744 -1.71 -22.13 -33.46
CA PRO A 744 -1.66 -20.76 -32.90
C PRO A 744 -1.42 -19.70 -34.01
N PRO A 745 -1.77 -18.39 -33.82
CA PRO A 745 -2.38 -17.73 -32.66
C PRO A 745 -3.71 -16.98 -32.97
N ARG A 746 -4.63 -16.91 -31.98
CA ARG A 746 -5.66 -15.86 -31.91
C ARG A 746 -5.72 -15.29 -30.48
N ILE A 747 -5.66 -13.96 -30.38
CA ILE A 747 -6.05 -13.19 -29.19
C ILE A 747 -7.47 -13.60 -28.79
N GLY A 748 -7.75 -13.73 -27.49
CA GLY A 748 -9.09 -14.10 -27.02
C GLY A 748 -9.11 -14.87 -25.71
N VAL A 749 -10.29 -15.36 -25.34
CA VAL A 749 -10.53 -16.11 -24.11
C VAL A 749 -10.88 -17.57 -24.44
N VAL A 750 -10.36 -18.51 -23.66
CA VAL A 750 -10.65 -19.93 -23.74
C VAL A 750 -11.16 -20.41 -22.39
N ALA A 751 -12.29 -21.13 -22.40
CA ALA A 751 -12.75 -21.92 -21.27
C ALA A 751 -12.54 -23.41 -21.59
N TYR A 752 -11.83 -24.14 -20.74
CA TYR A 752 -11.61 -25.57 -20.95
C TYR A 752 -12.92 -26.35 -20.80
N GLN A 753 -13.15 -27.26 -21.73
CA GLN A 753 -14.36 -28.06 -21.76
C GLN A 753 -14.23 -29.29 -20.84
N PRO A 754 -15.36 -29.77 -20.28
CA PRO A 754 -15.38 -31.02 -19.52
C PRO A 754 -15.01 -32.22 -20.39
N PRO A 755 -14.40 -33.28 -19.82
CA PRO A 755 -14.14 -34.54 -20.52
C PRO A 755 -15.44 -35.19 -21.03
N THR A 756 -15.38 -35.75 -22.24
CA THR A 756 -16.52 -36.34 -22.96
C THR A 756 -16.67 -37.85 -22.76
N ARG A 757 -15.66 -38.55 -22.21
CA ARG A 757 -15.72 -39.99 -21.91
C ARG A 757 -15.09 -40.30 -20.56
N ILE A 758 -15.66 -41.29 -19.87
CA ILE A 758 -15.09 -41.91 -18.67
C ILE A 758 -13.84 -42.68 -19.10
N THR A 759 -12.64 -42.20 -18.76
CA THR A 759 -11.48 -43.09 -18.74
C THR A 759 -11.70 -44.08 -17.60
N SER A 760 -11.68 -45.36 -17.91
CA SER A 760 -12.01 -46.46 -17.00
C SER A 760 -11.22 -46.37 -15.70
N CYS A 761 -11.85 -45.87 -14.64
CA CYS A 761 -11.36 -45.94 -13.27
C CYS A 761 -12.57 -46.27 -12.37
N PRO A 762 -12.53 -47.31 -11.53
CA PRO A 762 -13.75 -47.96 -11.01
C PRO A 762 -14.44 -47.26 -9.82
N THR A 763 -14.22 -45.97 -9.59
CA THR A 763 -14.88 -45.16 -8.55
C THR A 763 -14.84 -43.68 -8.91
N PRO A 764 -15.93 -42.91 -8.77
CA PRO A 764 -15.88 -41.45 -8.88
C PRO A 764 -14.94 -40.93 -7.79
N LYS A 765 -13.77 -40.43 -8.17
CA LYS A 765 -12.89 -39.74 -7.22
C LYS A 765 -13.62 -38.47 -6.78
N ALA A 766 -13.90 -38.34 -5.49
CA ALA A 766 -14.47 -37.12 -4.97
C ALA A 766 -13.43 -35.99 -5.17
N ILE A 767 -13.74 -35.05 -6.05
CA ILE A 767 -12.82 -33.98 -6.48
C ILE A 767 -13.58 -32.65 -6.53
N HIS A 768 -12.95 -31.58 -6.06
CA HIS A 768 -13.46 -30.22 -6.14
C HIS A 768 -13.70 -29.76 -7.59
N PRO A 769 -14.88 -29.21 -7.96
CA PRO A 769 -15.13 -28.69 -9.30
C PRO A 769 -14.14 -27.57 -9.67
N ARG A 770 -13.43 -27.72 -10.79
CA ARG A 770 -12.46 -26.73 -11.30
C ARG A 770 -13.00 -26.06 -12.55
N TYR A 771 -13.08 -24.73 -12.55
CA TYR A 771 -13.37 -23.94 -13.75
C TYR A 771 -12.07 -23.33 -14.28
N SER A 772 -11.60 -23.83 -15.42
CA SER A 772 -10.32 -23.39 -16.01
C SER A 772 -10.52 -22.39 -17.16
N LEU A 773 -9.96 -21.19 -16.97
CA LEU A 773 -10.05 -20.08 -17.90
C LEU A 773 -8.64 -19.62 -18.32
N CYS A 774 -8.46 -19.34 -19.61
CA CYS A 774 -7.22 -18.77 -20.16
C CYS A 774 -7.52 -17.53 -20.99
N PHE A 775 -6.88 -16.42 -20.64
CA PHE A 775 -7.01 -15.13 -21.30
C PHE A 775 -5.71 -14.85 -22.04
N TYR A 776 -5.79 -14.68 -23.36
CA TYR A 776 -4.63 -14.51 -24.24
C TYR A 776 -4.64 -13.13 -24.88
N GLY A 777 -3.59 -12.36 -24.58
CA GLY A 777 -3.40 -10.98 -25.04
C GLY A 777 -3.89 -9.96 -24.00
N CYS A 778 -3.44 -8.72 -24.14
CA CYS A 778 -3.75 -7.61 -23.24
C CYS A 778 -4.43 -6.47 -24.03
N THR A 779 -5.73 -6.62 -24.29
CA THR A 779 -6.55 -5.67 -25.08
C THR A 779 -7.94 -5.51 -24.47
N ALA A 780 -8.66 -4.45 -24.84
CA ALA A 780 -10.06 -4.22 -24.45
C ALA A 780 -11.02 -5.31 -24.96
N GLU A 781 -10.66 -6.03 -26.02
CA GLU A 781 -11.43 -7.17 -26.52
C GLU A 781 -11.38 -8.37 -25.58
N VAL A 782 -10.25 -8.60 -24.92
CA VAL A 782 -10.05 -9.68 -23.95
C VAL A 782 -10.51 -9.25 -22.56
N TYR A 783 -10.15 -8.03 -22.15
CA TYR A 783 -10.42 -7.50 -20.82
C TYR A 783 -11.40 -6.32 -20.86
N GLY A 784 -12.59 -6.51 -20.28
CA GLY A 784 -13.69 -5.54 -20.35
C GLY A 784 -13.45 -4.25 -19.56
N CYS A 785 -12.47 -4.25 -18.65
CA CYS A 785 -12.10 -3.11 -17.82
C CYS A 785 -11.01 -2.22 -18.44
N ILE A 786 -10.38 -2.64 -19.55
CA ILE A 786 -9.40 -1.83 -20.27
C ILE A 786 -10.16 -0.91 -21.23
N HIS A 787 -9.95 0.40 -21.09
CA HIS A 787 -10.52 1.37 -22.03
C HIS A 787 -9.73 1.38 -23.34
N GLU A 788 -10.39 1.45 -24.49
CA GLU A 788 -9.74 1.41 -25.81
C GLU A 788 -8.67 2.50 -25.97
N ALA A 789 -8.94 3.71 -25.46
CA ALA A 789 -7.97 4.81 -25.46
C ALA A 789 -6.68 4.53 -24.67
N ALA A 790 -6.71 3.60 -23.72
CA ALA A 790 -5.54 3.23 -22.91
C ALA A 790 -4.77 2.04 -23.51
N ALA A 791 -5.23 1.43 -24.60
CA ALA A 791 -4.63 0.21 -25.16
C ALA A 791 -3.14 0.36 -25.49
N SER A 792 -2.74 1.52 -26.03
CA SER A 792 -1.33 1.84 -26.32
C SER A 792 -0.47 1.97 -25.07
N ILE A 793 -1.06 2.42 -23.95
CA ILE A 793 -0.37 2.48 -22.66
C ILE A 793 -0.09 1.06 -22.16
N TYR A 794 -1.10 0.19 -22.15
CA TYR A 794 -0.90 -1.22 -21.75
C TYR A 794 0.10 -1.95 -22.65
N GLU A 795 0.15 -1.60 -23.94
CA GLU A 795 1.18 -2.10 -24.84
C GLU A 795 2.58 -1.64 -24.45
N SER A 796 2.79 -0.33 -24.20
CA SER A 796 4.11 0.17 -23.79
C SER A 796 4.56 -0.40 -22.44
N LEU A 797 3.63 -0.59 -21.49
CA LEU A 797 3.91 -1.18 -20.18
C LEU A 797 4.39 -2.64 -20.27
N LEU A 798 3.98 -3.36 -21.31
CA LEU A 798 4.35 -4.76 -21.54
C LEU A 798 5.54 -4.94 -22.48
N GLN A 799 6.05 -3.86 -23.11
CA GLN A 799 7.29 -3.94 -23.87
C GLN A 799 8.44 -4.26 -22.92
N LEU A 800 9.13 -5.35 -23.22
CA LEU A 800 10.38 -5.72 -22.56
C LEU A 800 11.41 -4.65 -22.90
N SER A 801 11.73 -3.77 -21.94
CA SER A 801 12.98 -3.01 -22.02
C SER A 801 14.09 -3.96 -21.61
N ASP A 802 14.52 -4.79 -22.57
CA ASP A 802 15.89 -5.28 -22.53
C ASP A 802 16.81 -4.05 -22.52
N MET A 803 18.08 -4.15 -22.12
CA MET A 803 19.04 -3.02 -22.24
C MET A 803 19.22 -2.48 -23.68
N VAL A 804 18.51 -3.07 -24.64
CA VAL A 804 18.62 -2.97 -26.10
C VAL A 804 18.02 -1.67 -26.67
N PRO A 805 16.79 -1.23 -26.34
CA PRO A 805 16.19 -0.05 -26.99
C PRO A 805 16.72 1.29 -26.46
N ASP A 806 17.24 1.32 -25.22
CA ASP A 806 17.71 2.54 -24.56
C ASP A 806 19.20 2.86 -24.84
N HIS A 807 19.88 2.08 -25.70
CA HIS A 807 21.26 2.39 -26.06
C HIS A 807 21.32 3.71 -26.85
N PRO A 808 22.04 4.74 -26.36
CA PRO A 808 21.99 6.10 -26.93
C PRO A 808 22.56 6.19 -28.36
N ARG A 809 23.15 5.12 -28.88
CA ARG A 809 23.74 5.04 -30.23
C ARG A 809 23.26 3.78 -30.95
N PRO A 810 21.99 3.72 -31.41
CA PRO A 810 21.43 2.51 -32.03
C PRO A 810 22.31 1.92 -33.14
N SER A 811 22.97 2.80 -33.92
CA SER A 811 23.90 2.42 -35.00
C SER A 811 25.15 1.66 -34.54
N SER A 812 25.53 1.75 -33.26
CA SER A 812 26.72 1.09 -32.68
C SER A 812 26.35 -0.03 -31.71
N PHE A 813 25.07 -0.37 -31.58
CA PHE A 813 24.59 -1.31 -30.56
C PHE A 813 25.13 -2.73 -30.75
N SER A 814 25.30 -3.19 -32.00
CA SER A 814 25.88 -4.51 -32.29
C SER A 814 27.28 -4.69 -31.70
N VAL A 815 28.06 -3.62 -31.55
CA VAL A 815 29.36 -3.65 -30.87
C VAL A 815 29.20 -3.94 -29.38
N VAL A 816 28.16 -3.39 -28.74
CA VAL A 816 27.84 -3.67 -27.33
C VAL A 816 27.39 -5.12 -27.17
N LEU A 817 26.60 -5.67 -28.09
CA LEU A 817 26.20 -7.08 -28.06
C LEU A 817 27.41 -8.03 -28.17
N ARG A 818 28.44 -7.69 -28.97
CA ARG A 818 29.69 -8.46 -29.06
C ARG A 818 30.50 -8.51 -27.75
N MET A 819 30.27 -7.54 -26.85
CA MET A 819 30.84 -7.57 -25.50
C MET A 819 30.16 -8.63 -24.59
N LYS A 820 29.14 -9.34 -25.09
CA LYS A 820 28.37 -10.37 -24.38
C LYS A 820 27.80 -9.89 -23.03
N PRO A 821 27.13 -8.72 -22.96
CA PRO A 821 26.43 -8.28 -21.74
C PRO A 821 25.30 -9.24 -21.34
N PHE A 822 24.77 -9.97 -22.32
CA PHE A 822 23.86 -11.10 -22.22
C PHE A 822 24.00 -11.93 -23.51
N TRP A 823 23.45 -13.14 -23.50
CA TRP A 823 23.59 -14.09 -24.61
C TRP A 823 22.26 -14.25 -25.34
N ARG A 824 22.27 -14.12 -26.67
CA ARG A 824 21.13 -14.41 -27.57
C ARG A 824 21.61 -15.17 -28.78
N THR A 825 20.73 -15.98 -29.38
CA THR A 825 20.97 -16.61 -30.69
C THR A 825 21.03 -15.52 -31.76
N ASN A 826 22.22 -14.98 -31.96
CA ASN A 826 22.57 -13.99 -32.96
C ASN A 826 24.08 -14.01 -33.21
N ASN A 827 24.51 -13.43 -34.32
CA ASN A 827 25.91 -13.42 -34.69
C ASN A 827 26.76 -12.63 -33.69
N GLU A 828 26.24 -11.59 -33.03
CA GLU A 828 27.02 -10.79 -32.08
C GLU A 828 27.38 -11.55 -30.79
N SER A 829 26.49 -12.37 -30.24
CA SER A 829 26.79 -13.12 -28.99
C SER A 829 27.74 -14.29 -29.23
N TYR A 830 27.65 -14.90 -30.42
CA TYR A 830 28.37 -16.12 -30.81
C TYR A 830 29.36 -15.89 -31.95
N ASP A 831 29.87 -14.66 -32.10
CA ASP A 831 30.79 -14.28 -33.17
C ASP A 831 32.08 -15.14 -33.25
N TRP A 832 32.40 -15.78 -32.12
CA TRP A 832 33.56 -16.61 -31.83
C TRP A 832 33.31 -18.12 -31.97
N PHE A 833 32.07 -18.57 -32.14
CA PHE A 833 31.71 -19.99 -32.18
C PHE A 833 31.00 -20.31 -33.50
N ASN A 834 31.58 -21.21 -34.31
CA ASN A 834 31.06 -21.51 -35.65
C ASN A 834 29.92 -22.54 -35.60
N ASP A 835 28.77 -22.10 -35.09
CA ASP A 835 27.54 -22.86 -35.03
C ASP A 835 26.44 -22.03 -35.69
N SER A 836 25.94 -22.51 -36.82
CA SER A 836 24.95 -21.79 -37.64
C SER A 836 23.64 -21.57 -36.90
N TRP A 837 23.30 -22.46 -35.97
CA TRP A 837 22.09 -22.38 -35.19
C TRP A 837 22.17 -21.27 -34.12
N LEU A 838 23.32 -21.15 -33.45
CA LEU A 838 23.57 -20.08 -32.47
C LEU A 838 23.80 -18.70 -33.12
N ARG A 839 24.30 -18.65 -34.35
CA ARG A 839 24.62 -17.40 -35.07
C ARG A 839 23.52 -16.89 -36.00
N ALA A 840 22.42 -17.62 -36.15
CA ALA A 840 21.32 -17.24 -37.03
C ALA A 840 20.78 -15.84 -36.66
N ASP A 841 20.70 -14.95 -37.62
CA ASP A 841 20.09 -13.63 -37.46
C ASP A 841 18.59 -13.73 -37.74
N GLU A 842 17.75 -13.04 -36.96
CA GLU A 842 16.28 -13.17 -37.05
C GLU A 842 15.72 -12.85 -38.45
N ASN A 843 16.46 -12.07 -39.25
CA ASN A 843 16.06 -11.66 -40.60
C ASN A 843 16.47 -12.64 -41.72
N GLU A 844 17.45 -13.53 -41.51
CA GLU A 844 17.89 -14.48 -42.56
C GLU A 844 17.01 -15.75 -42.61
N VAL A 845 16.28 -16.05 -41.54
CA VAL A 845 15.39 -17.22 -41.46
C VAL A 845 14.09 -17.01 -42.27
N GLU A 846 13.67 -15.76 -42.51
CA GLU A 846 12.51 -15.46 -43.36
C GLU A 846 12.80 -15.69 -44.86
N GLU A 847 14.01 -15.41 -45.34
CA GLU A 847 14.37 -15.64 -46.76
C GLU A 847 14.60 -17.12 -47.10
N GLU A 848 15.12 -17.94 -46.17
CA GLU A 848 15.28 -19.38 -46.42
C GLU A 848 13.95 -20.15 -46.41
N GLU A 849 12.95 -19.77 -45.59
CA GLU A 849 11.63 -20.43 -45.62
C GLU A 849 10.83 -20.07 -46.88
N ASP A 850 10.92 -18.84 -47.39
CA ASP A 850 10.28 -18.44 -48.66
C ASP A 850 10.94 -19.11 -49.87
N MET A 851 12.27 -19.30 -49.88
CA MET A 851 12.98 -20.04 -50.93
C MET A 851 12.68 -21.55 -50.93
N VAL A 852 12.41 -22.14 -49.76
CA VAL A 852 12.05 -23.56 -49.63
C VAL A 852 10.59 -23.80 -50.02
N LEU A 853 9.69 -22.81 -49.83
CA LEU A 853 8.30 -22.88 -50.27
C LEU A 853 8.13 -22.74 -51.80
N GLU A 854 8.95 -21.94 -52.48
CA GLU A 854 8.94 -21.86 -53.95
C GLU A 854 9.45 -23.14 -54.62
N LYS A 855 10.53 -23.76 -54.11
CA LYS A 855 11.06 -25.02 -54.69
C LYS A 855 10.13 -26.22 -54.55
N VAL A 856 9.29 -26.24 -53.51
CA VAL A 856 8.30 -27.33 -53.30
C VAL A 856 7.02 -27.13 -54.12
N GLN A 857 6.77 -25.91 -54.64
CA GLN A 857 5.66 -25.65 -55.57
C GLN A 857 6.03 -25.97 -57.03
N ASP A 858 7.28 -25.71 -57.46
CA ASP A 858 7.74 -26.03 -58.82
C ASP A 858 7.88 -27.54 -59.08
N GLU A 859 8.27 -28.35 -58.08
CA GLU A 859 8.36 -29.81 -58.24
C GLU A 859 6.99 -30.52 -58.26
N LYS A 860 5.92 -29.87 -57.78
CA LYS A 860 4.55 -30.42 -57.82
C LYS A 860 3.75 -30.04 -59.07
N GLN A 861 4.16 -29.02 -59.82
CA GLN A 861 3.52 -28.67 -61.11
C GLN A 861 4.10 -29.45 -62.31
N ASN A 862 5.31 -29.99 -62.22
CA ASN A 862 5.95 -30.75 -63.32
C ASN A 862 5.71 -32.26 -63.31
N SER A 863 4.94 -32.82 -62.37
CA SER A 863 4.64 -34.27 -62.30
C SER A 863 3.20 -34.65 -62.67
N ALA A 864 2.43 -33.75 -63.29
CA ALA A 864 1.04 -34.00 -63.72
C ALA A 864 0.82 -33.94 -65.25
N MET A 865 1.88 -34.02 -66.06
CA MET A 865 1.80 -34.33 -67.49
C MET A 865 2.86 -35.39 -67.80
N VAL A 866 2.49 -36.37 -68.64
CA VAL A 866 3.28 -37.56 -69.06
C VAL A 866 3.15 -38.67 -67.98
N VAL A 867 2.32 -39.71 -68.13
CA VAL A 867 2.28 -40.71 -69.22
C VAL A 867 0.93 -41.48 -69.21
N ASP A 868 0.44 -41.72 -70.43
CA ASP A 868 -0.50 -42.76 -70.89
C ASP A 868 0.01 -44.19 -70.64
#